data_AF-A0A556TIH0-F1
#
_entry.id   AF-A0A556TIH0-F1
#
_cell.length_a   1.000
_cell.length_b   1.000
_cell.length_c   1.000
_cell.angle_alpha   90.00
_cell.angle_beta   90.00
_cell.angle_gamma   90.00
#
_symmetry.space_group_name_H-M   'P 1'
#
loop_
_entity.id
_entity.type
_entity.pdbx_description
1 polymer ?
#
loop_
_entity_poly.entity_id
_entity_poly.type
_entity_poly.pdbx_seq_one_letter_code
_entity_poly.pdbx_strand_id
1 'polypeptide(L)'
;MHWAVLLLALVGAGVALRPEWQPGIYQPTETGAAEFLSDYNSTAEQVLYYSTEASWAYSTNLTDHNSQQQVLANLEKQSFTEAWGKLAKETFPETLLDTFTDPTLKVLIKKINVLEVANLPTAQRERYNLLLSQMGNIYSTAKVCPRPEECWSLDPEITKILATSRSYKQLLYAWEGWHNSSGVPLRPLYSEFVKLSNEASVMDGFADTGDYWRSWYESPTFEGDLENLFKQLQPLYLNLHAFVRRKLYDYYGPKYINLKGPIPAHLLGNMWAQSWNNIYDLMIPYPNKPNVDVTSTMIAQRYNSTHMFRVAEEFFTSLGLKEMTAKFWEKSMLQKPSDGREVVCHASAWDFYNREDFRIKQCTTVTMEQLFTVHHEMGHIEYYLQYKDQPVSFRRGANPGFHEAIGDVLSLSVSTPKHLHTIGLLETLTDDTETDINYLLKMALEKIAFLPFGYLIDQWRWGVFSGRTPPERYNSEWWYLRYFVSFIVQFQFHQKLCQEAGHIGPLHKCDIYRSKNAGAVLAKIMQSGSSKPWTVVLQESLGTNKMDASALMEYFQPITTWLVEQNKLSGETLGWSDFDWTPPVPQGYPEDIANKITDEAQAKLFLAEYNSTAEEVWNAYTEASWAYNTDINEENKQFMLQMNLEMANHTKTYGLEARKYDTADFQDASVKRILKKLSDLERAALPDAQLREYNDLLASMETTYSVAKVCEDDGNCLPLDPDLNKIMAESRDYDRLLFAWQGWRNASGRKLRQSYKRYVELANMAARSNGHADNGAFWRSLYETPTFEQDLEALWKELQPLYLNLHAYVRRALYKKYGAERINLKGPIPAHLLGNMWAQTWSGIMDLVNPYPDATQVDVTQSMIDKGWDALRMFQESDNFFTSVGLEAMPFEFWNMSMLTKPADREVVCHASAWDFYNRKDFRIKQCTVVNMDDLITVHHEMGHVQYFLQYKDQPISFRDGANPGFHEAIGDVLALSVSTPKHLHTIGLLDKVEDNPESTINFLMSIALDKIAFLPFGYLMDQWRWKVFDGRISSDEYSKEWWNLRLKYQGLCPPVIRTEEDFDPGAKFHIPANVPYIRYFVSFVIQFQFHNALCKAAGHTGPLHTCDIYKSKEAGKLLGDVMKLGFSKPWPEAMAMITGQPVMSVQPLMDYFSPLITWLEQENKKNSDVLGWPDYSWTPSTTAVVEEHSSTVDFLGLSVDEAAAVAGQWVLLVLGIVLLVATAFLAYKYRKFRRFNKKSISQMELK
;
A
#
# COMPACT_ATOMS: atom_id res chain seq x y z
N MET A 1 38.60 19.05 6.39
CA MET A 1 39.89 19.48 5.83
C MET A 1 41.00 19.59 6.91
N HIS A 2 41.12 18.62 7.83
CA HIS A 2 42.15 18.62 8.89
C HIS A 2 43.04 17.36 8.92
N TRP A 3 42.68 16.32 8.15
CA TRP A 3 43.39 15.05 8.06
C TRP A 3 44.81 15.11 7.44
N ALA A 4 45.15 16.20 6.75
CA ALA A 4 46.40 16.30 5.98
C ALA A 4 47.64 16.71 6.79
N VAL A 5 47.48 17.21 8.02
CA VAL A 5 48.58 17.89 8.76
C VAL A 5 49.32 16.94 9.71
N LEU A 6 48.66 15.91 10.25
CA LEU A 6 49.26 14.97 11.20
C LEU A 6 50.06 13.81 10.54
N LEU A 7 49.87 13.58 9.24
CA LEU A 7 50.59 12.53 8.47
C LEU A 7 52.08 12.83 8.25
N LEU A 8 52.56 14.04 8.56
CA LEU A 8 53.93 14.48 8.26
C LEU A 8 54.97 14.14 9.36
N ALA A 9 54.56 13.61 10.51
CA ALA A 9 55.41 13.49 11.69
C ALA A 9 56.33 12.24 11.76
N LEU A 10 56.11 11.23 10.91
CA LEU A 10 56.91 9.98 10.87
C LEU A 10 57.61 9.73 9.52
N VAL A 11 57.68 10.76 8.66
CA VAL A 11 58.38 10.69 7.37
C VAL A 11 59.90 10.68 7.61
N GLY A 12 60.57 9.53 7.43
CA GLY A 12 62.03 9.49 7.27
C GLY A 12 62.76 8.21 7.67
N ALA A 13 62.16 7.32 8.46
CA ALA A 13 62.80 6.09 8.92
C ALA A 13 62.18 4.85 8.25
N GLY A 14 62.84 4.30 7.23
CA GLY A 14 62.52 2.95 6.76
C GLY A 14 62.82 1.95 7.89
N VAL A 15 61.81 1.20 8.35
CA VAL A 15 61.97 0.24 9.44
C VAL A 15 62.84 -0.92 8.97
N ALA A 16 64.12 -0.85 9.31
CA ALA A 16 65.08 -1.92 9.03
C ALA A 16 64.63 -3.20 9.73
N LEU A 17 64.65 -4.31 9.01
CA LEU A 17 64.34 -5.62 9.57
C LEU A 17 65.26 -5.91 10.76
N ARG A 18 64.66 -6.32 11.88
CA ARG A 18 65.35 -6.49 13.17
C ARG A 18 66.56 -7.43 13.02
N PRO A 19 67.70 -7.17 13.70
CA PRO A 19 68.90 -7.99 13.55
C PRO A 19 68.67 -9.49 13.75
N GLU A 20 67.81 -9.85 14.70
CA GLU A 20 67.39 -11.22 15.02
C GLU A 20 66.49 -11.89 13.97
N TRP A 21 66.01 -11.15 12.97
CA TRP A 21 65.16 -11.64 11.87
C TRP A 21 65.85 -11.57 10.50
N GLN A 22 67.12 -11.13 10.45
CA GLN A 22 67.94 -11.17 9.24
C GLN A 22 68.35 -12.62 8.91
N PRO A 23 68.42 -13.00 7.61
CA PRO A 23 68.91 -14.32 7.22
C PRO A 23 70.41 -14.51 7.47
N GLY A 24 70.81 -15.76 7.68
CA GLY A 24 72.21 -16.18 7.75
C GLY A 24 72.91 -16.27 6.39
N ILE A 25 74.09 -16.89 6.35
CA ILE A 25 74.83 -17.20 5.13
C ILE A 25 74.75 -18.71 4.88
N TYR A 26 74.14 -19.10 3.77
CA TYR A 26 73.88 -20.50 3.43
C TYR A 26 74.69 -20.94 2.20
N GLN A 27 75.00 -22.23 2.11
CA GLN A 27 75.70 -22.78 0.94
C GLN A 27 74.71 -23.08 -0.19
N PRO A 28 75.08 -22.85 -1.48
CA PRO A 28 74.25 -23.18 -2.64
C PRO A 28 74.25 -24.69 -2.91
N THR A 29 73.68 -25.47 -1.98
CA THR A 29 73.59 -26.93 -1.98
C THR A 29 72.26 -27.38 -1.39
N GLU A 30 71.86 -28.63 -1.63
CA GLU A 30 70.63 -29.20 -1.05
C GLU A 30 70.64 -29.22 0.50
N THR A 31 71.81 -29.38 1.11
CA THR A 31 71.98 -29.25 2.58
C THR A 31 71.80 -27.81 3.05
N GLY A 32 72.43 -26.84 2.38
CA GLY A 32 72.30 -25.42 2.74
C GLY A 32 70.88 -24.88 2.50
N ALA A 33 70.14 -25.46 1.55
CA ALA A 33 68.72 -25.23 1.34
C ALA A 33 67.86 -25.74 2.51
N ALA A 34 68.19 -26.89 3.10
CA ALA A 34 67.50 -27.41 4.28
C ALA A 34 67.80 -26.56 5.54
N GLU A 35 69.05 -26.10 5.70
CA GLU A 35 69.45 -25.15 6.76
C GLU A 35 68.70 -23.82 6.63
N PHE A 36 68.70 -23.21 5.43
CA PHE A 36 67.93 -22.00 5.11
C PHE A 36 66.45 -22.14 5.46
N LEU A 37 65.82 -23.27 5.12
CA LEU A 37 64.42 -23.52 5.41
C LEU A 37 64.14 -23.73 6.90
N SER A 38 65.06 -24.34 7.66
CA SER A 38 64.94 -24.45 9.12
C SER A 38 64.87 -23.06 9.77
N ASP A 39 65.85 -22.21 9.46
CA ASP A 39 65.94 -20.88 10.04
C ASP A 39 64.78 -19.97 9.58
N TYR A 40 64.44 -20.01 8.29
CA TYR A 40 63.30 -19.28 7.72
C TYR A 40 62.01 -19.60 8.46
N ASN A 41 61.71 -20.88 8.71
CA ASN A 41 60.50 -21.27 9.41
C ASN A 41 60.45 -20.71 10.84
N SER A 42 61.56 -20.85 11.59
CA SER A 42 61.64 -20.36 12.98
C SER A 42 61.56 -18.83 13.11
N THR A 43 62.02 -18.10 12.08
CA THR A 43 61.91 -16.64 11.99
C THR A 43 60.52 -16.22 11.53
N ALA A 44 59.96 -16.89 10.52
CA ALA A 44 58.63 -16.60 9.97
C ALA A 44 57.51 -16.78 11.01
N GLU A 45 57.60 -17.78 11.89
CA GLU A 45 56.64 -17.95 13.00
C GLU A 45 56.56 -16.69 13.88
N GLN A 46 57.70 -16.04 14.16
CA GLN A 46 57.75 -14.81 14.98
C GLN A 46 57.24 -13.58 14.23
N VAL A 47 57.71 -13.37 13.00
CA VAL A 47 57.34 -12.22 12.16
C VAL A 47 55.85 -12.23 11.82
N LEU A 48 55.31 -13.41 11.49
CA LEU A 48 53.89 -13.56 11.19
C LEU A 48 53.02 -13.46 12.45
N TYR A 49 53.46 -13.99 13.60
CA TYR A 49 52.75 -13.76 14.87
C TYR A 49 52.55 -12.25 15.13
N TYR A 50 53.63 -11.46 15.00
CA TYR A 50 53.60 -10.01 15.23
C TYR A 50 52.71 -9.24 14.24
N SER A 51 52.82 -9.53 12.93
CA SER A 51 51.96 -8.93 11.89
C SER A 51 50.49 -9.33 12.03
N THR A 52 50.21 -10.58 12.43
CA THR A 52 48.86 -11.06 12.71
C THR A 52 48.27 -10.43 13.97
N GLU A 53 49.05 -10.26 15.04
CA GLU A 53 48.58 -9.63 16.29
C GLU A 53 48.18 -8.16 16.07
N ALA A 54 48.98 -7.38 15.35
CA ALA A 54 48.62 -6.01 14.97
C ALA A 54 47.38 -5.95 14.06
N SER A 55 47.24 -6.90 13.12
CA SER A 55 46.08 -7.00 12.23
C SER A 55 44.79 -7.40 12.98
N TRP A 56 44.91 -8.26 13.99
CA TRP A 56 43.81 -8.61 14.89
C TRP A 56 43.37 -7.42 15.74
N ALA A 57 44.32 -6.68 16.31
CA ALA A 57 44.04 -5.50 17.13
C ALA A 57 43.29 -4.41 16.35
N TYR A 58 43.63 -4.20 15.07
CA TYR A 58 42.86 -3.32 14.19
C TYR A 58 41.48 -3.90 13.86
N SER A 59 41.41 -5.16 13.44
CA SER A 59 40.14 -5.81 13.03
C SER A 59 39.09 -5.89 14.15
N THR A 60 39.53 -5.91 15.42
CA THR A 60 38.68 -5.99 16.63
C THR A 60 38.56 -4.68 17.41
N ASN A 61 39.16 -3.59 16.91
CA ASN A 61 39.04 -2.23 17.44
C ASN A 61 39.54 -1.21 16.39
N LEU A 62 38.64 -0.72 15.53
CA LEU A 62 38.98 0.18 14.42
C LEU A 62 39.35 1.58 14.94
N THR A 63 40.65 1.88 14.98
CA THR A 63 41.19 3.19 15.37
C THR A 63 42.40 3.57 14.51
N ASP A 64 42.66 4.88 14.37
CA ASP A 64 43.84 5.39 13.67
C ASP A 64 45.16 4.85 14.27
N HIS A 65 45.20 4.66 15.60
CA HIS A 65 46.35 4.08 16.28
C HIS A 65 46.59 2.62 15.87
N ASN A 66 45.56 1.77 15.95
CA ASN A 66 45.69 0.36 15.57
C ASN A 66 45.96 0.19 14.07
N SER A 67 45.39 1.07 13.23
CA SER A 67 45.70 1.18 11.80
C SER A 67 47.19 1.47 11.56
N GLN A 68 47.77 2.45 12.27
CA GLN A 68 49.21 2.73 12.18
C GLN A 68 50.07 1.56 12.66
N GLN A 69 49.71 0.90 13.78
CA GLN A 69 50.44 -0.29 14.25
C GLN A 69 50.37 -1.44 13.23
N GLN A 70 49.22 -1.67 12.59
CA GLN A 70 49.07 -2.66 11.53
C GLN A 70 49.96 -2.33 10.31
N VAL A 71 49.98 -1.06 9.87
CA VAL A 71 50.83 -0.64 8.73
C VAL A 71 52.32 -0.85 9.04
N LEU A 72 52.77 -0.50 10.26
CA LEU A 72 54.16 -0.71 10.70
C LEU A 72 54.53 -2.19 10.76
N ALA A 73 53.70 -3.04 11.38
CA ALA A 73 53.97 -4.47 11.48
C ALA A 73 53.93 -5.18 10.10
N ASN A 74 53.09 -4.70 9.18
CA ASN A 74 53.06 -5.18 7.79
C ASN A 74 54.30 -4.72 7.00
N LEU A 75 54.84 -3.52 7.26
CA LEU A 75 56.11 -3.08 6.68
C LEU A 75 57.29 -3.94 7.20
N GLU A 76 57.34 -4.25 8.49
CA GLU A 76 58.36 -5.17 9.04
C GLU A 76 58.28 -6.57 8.40
N LYS A 77 57.07 -7.12 8.27
CA LYS A 77 56.82 -8.38 7.54
C LYS A 77 57.26 -8.31 6.07
N GLN A 78 57.00 -7.21 5.38
CA GLN A 78 57.40 -7.03 3.98
C GLN A 78 58.93 -6.91 3.86
N SER A 79 59.62 -6.27 4.82
CA SER A 79 61.08 -6.27 4.89
C SER A 79 61.66 -7.67 5.14
N PHE A 80 60.99 -8.51 5.94
CA PHE A 80 61.33 -9.93 6.11
C PHE A 80 61.19 -10.72 4.80
N THR A 81 60.03 -10.63 4.13
CA THR A 81 59.79 -11.28 2.83
C THR A 81 60.80 -10.84 1.77
N GLU A 82 61.16 -9.54 1.73
CA GLU A 82 62.20 -9.04 0.83
C GLU A 82 63.58 -9.67 1.12
N ALA A 83 64.04 -9.64 2.38
CA ALA A 83 65.37 -10.11 2.73
C ALA A 83 65.56 -11.60 2.47
N TRP A 84 64.62 -12.43 2.95
CA TRP A 84 64.68 -13.87 2.78
C TRP A 84 64.37 -14.32 1.34
N GLY A 85 63.41 -13.66 0.67
CA GLY A 85 63.06 -13.96 -0.71
C GLY A 85 64.14 -13.58 -1.72
N LYS A 86 64.86 -12.46 -1.51
CA LYS A 86 66.04 -12.11 -2.32
C LYS A 86 67.17 -13.12 -2.12
N LEU A 87 67.51 -13.45 -0.88
CA LEU A 87 68.55 -14.43 -0.61
C LEU A 87 68.22 -15.82 -1.19
N ALA A 88 66.94 -16.21 -1.18
CA ALA A 88 66.48 -17.43 -1.82
C ALA A 88 66.65 -17.39 -3.35
N LYS A 89 66.22 -16.30 -4.02
CA LYS A 89 66.44 -16.09 -5.47
C LYS A 89 67.92 -16.10 -5.86
N GLU A 90 68.79 -15.54 -5.01
CA GLU A 90 70.24 -15.42 -5.27
C GLU A 90 71.03 -16.71 -4.96
N THR A 91 70.70 -17.40 -3.87
CA THR A 91 71.45 -18.59 -3.40
C THR A 91 70.94 -19.89 -4.03
N PHE A 92 69.64 -19.95 -4.35
CA PHE A 92 68.95 -21.15 -4.84
C PHE A 92 68.19 -20.87 -6.15
N PRO A 93 68.90 -20.53 -7.24
CA PRO A 93 68.29 -20.32 -8.55
C PRO A 93 67.64 -21.61 -9.07
N GLU A 94 66.66 -21.47 -9.97
CA GLU A 94 65.84 -22.60 -10.44
C GLU A 94 66.67 -23.74 -11.07
N THR A 95 67.74 -23.40 -11.80
CA THR A 95 68.70 -24.37 -12.37
C THR A 95 69.48 -25.17 -11.33
N LEU A 96 69.65 -24.65 -10.12
CA LEU A 96 70.19 -25.41 -8.98
C LEU A 96 69.09 -26.22 -8.30
N LEU A 97 67.92 -25.60 -8.06
CA LEU A 97 66.78 -26.28 -7.45
C LEU A 97 66.40 -27.55 -8.20
N ASP A 98 66.37 -27.54 -9.53
CA ASP A 98 66.03 -28.71 -10.33
C ASP A 98 66.94 -29.93 -10.07
N THR A 99 68.18 -29.71 -9.62
CA THR A 99 69.13 -30.79 -9.28
C THR A 99 68.85 -31.50 -7.94
N PHE A 100 68.07 -30.90 -7.04
CA PHE A 100 67.81 -31.45 -5.70
C PHE A 100 67.02 -32.76 -5.76
N THR A 101 67.30 -33.67 -4.83
CA THR A 101 66.61 -34.96 -4.73
C THR A 101 65.27 -34.88 -3.98
N ASP A 102 65.14 -33.99 -2.99
CA ASP A 102 63.89 -33.79 -2.24
C ASP A 102 62.92 -32.84 -2.99
N PRO A 103 61.74 -33.32 -3.43
CA PRO A 103 60.71 -32.45 -4.03
C PRO A 103 60.14 -31.43 -3.03
N THR A 104 60.25 -31.68 -1.72
CA THR A 104 59.73 -30.82 -0.66
C THR A 104 60.55 -29.53 -0.54
N LEU A 105 61.89 -29.64 -0.49
CA LEU A 105 62.81 -28.50 -0.51
C LEU A 105 62.59 -27.63 -1.76
N LYS A 106 62.42 -28.28 -2.94
CA LYS A 106 62.12 -27.62 -4.21
C LYS A 106 60.86 -26.75 -4.13
N VAL A 107 59.74 -27.28 -3.66
CA VAL A 107 58.48 -26.51 -3.57
C VAL A 107 58.56 -25.41 -2.51
N LEU A 108 59.16 -25.70 -1.35
CA LEU A 108 59.27 -24.71 -0.26
C LEU A 108 60.08 -23.48 -0.70
N ILE A 109 61.23 -23.66 -1.35
CA ILE A 109 62.03 -22.53 -1.84
C ILE A 109 61.33 -21.81 -3.00
N LYS A 110 60.70 -22.51 -3.95
CA LYS A 110 59.91 -21.85 -5.01
C LYS A 110 58.74 -21.01 -4.45
N LYS A 111 58.17 -21.37 -3.28
CA LYS A 111 57.17 -20.54 -2.57
C LYS A 111 57.78 -19.32 -1.85
N ILE A 112 59.03 -19.40 -1.36
CA ILE A 112 59.74 -18.26 -0.73
C ILE A 112 60.31 -17.27 -1.78
N ASN A 113 60.56 -17.76 -3.00
CA ASN A 113 60.96 -16.94 -4.15
C ASN A 113 59.85 -16.01 -4.69
N VAL A 114 58.66 -15.99 -4.11
CA VAL A 114 57.60 -15.00 -4.44
C VAL A 114 57.58 -13.94 -3.34
N LEU A 115 57.85 -12.69 -3.71
CA LEU A 115 57.98 -11.57 -2.77
C LEU A 115 56.67 -10.77 -2.62
N GLU A 116 55.73 -10.94 -3.55
CA GLU A 116 54.49 -10.16 -3.61
C GLU A 116 54.82 -8.64 -3.55
N VAL A 117 54.09 -7.87 -2.73
CA VAL A 117 54.30 -6.44 -2.50
C VAL A 117 55.64 -6.07 -1.87
N ALA A 118 56.42 -7.03 -1.37
CA ALA A 118 57.79 -6.76 -0.93
C ALA A 118 58.74 -6.41 -2.09
N ASN A 119 58.35 -6.64 -3.35
CA ASN A 119 59.08 -6.13 -4.52
C ASN A 119 59.05 -4.59 -4.64
N LEU A 120 58.00 -3.93 -4.14
CA LEU A 120 57.83 -2.47 -4.28
C LEU A 120 58.84 -1.70 -3.40
N PRO A 121 59.23 -0.46 -3.75
CA PRO A 121 59.93 0.45 -2.83
C PRO A 121 59.12 0.75 -1.56
N THR A 122 59.80 1.01 -0.44
CA THR A 122 59.17 1.16 0.90
C THR A 122 57.99 2.14 0.94
N ALA A 123 58.10 3.31 0.28
CA ALA A 123 57.01 4.30 0.23
C ALA A 123 55.78 3.81 -0.56
N GLN A 124 55.97 2.94 -1.56
CA GLN A 124 54.85 2.29 -2.26
C GLN A 124 54.24 1.16 -1.41
N ARG A 125 55.03 0.42 -0.63
CA ARG A 125 54.52 -0.56 0.35
C ARG A 125 53.65 0.12 1.41
N GLU A 126 54.13 1.24 1.96
CA GLU A 126 53.40 2.05 2.93
C GLU A 126 52.08 2.56 2.32
N ARG A 127 52.11 3.09 1.08
CA ARG A 127 50.90 3.52 0.39
C ARG A 127 49.92 2.37 0.14
N TYR A 128 50.40 1.20 -0.27
CA TYR A 128 49.58 -0.01 -0.45
C TYR A 128 48.89 -0.44 0.86
N ASN A 129 49.65 -0.51 1.96
CA ASN A 129 49.12 -0.86 3.28
C ASN A 129 48.08 0.17 3.77
N LEU A 130 48.34 1.47 3.55
CA LEU A 130 47.40 2.55 3.87
C LEU A 130 46.12 2.49 3.03
N LEU A 131 46.21 2.17 1.73
CA LEU A 131 45.05 2.00 0.86
C LEU A 131 44.13 0.87 1.34
N LEU A 132 44.70 -0.29 1.68
CA LEU A 132 43.94 -1.41 2.25
C LEU A 132 43.24 -1.02 3.56
N SER A 133 43.94 -0.36 4.48
CA SER A 133 43.37 0.11 5.75
C SER A 133 42.24 1.13 5.54
N GLN A 134 42.46 2.13 4.66
CA GLN A 134 41.45 3.15 4.31
C GLN A 134 40.19 2.52 3.71
N MET A 135 40.36 1.56 2.79
CA MET A 135 39.23 0.84 2.19
C MET A 135 38.45 0.00 3.22
N GLY A 136 39.15 -0.74 4.08
CA GLY A 136 38.54 -1.53 5.16
C GLY A 136 37.76 -0.67 6.16
N ASN A 137 38.29 0.51 6.50
CA ASN A 137 37.62 1.47 7.39
C ASN A 137 36.31 2.00 6.75
N ILE A 138 36.39 2.53 5.52
CA ILE A 138 35.24 3.07 4.78
C ILE A 138 34.09 2.04 4.71
N TYR A 139 34.40 0.79 4.39
CA TYR A 139 33.41 -0.29 4.33
C TYR A 139 32.78 -0.55 5.70
N SER A 140 33.59 -0.63 6.75
CA SER A 140 33.15 -1.03 8.10
C SER A 140 32.37 0.08 8.83
N THR A 141 32.67 1.35 8.56
CA THR A 141 32.01 2.50 9.22
C THR A 141 30.96 3.19 8.33
N ALA A 142 30.61 2.62 7.17
CA ALA A 142 29.58 3.17 6.29
C ALA A 142 28.19 3.08 6.95
N LYS A 143 27.46 4.21 6.97
CA LYS A 143 26.10 4.33 7.53
C LYS A 143 25.17 5.03 6.54
N VAL A 144 23.88 4.76 6.67
CA VAL A 144 22.79 5.31 5.84
C VAL A 144 21.83 6.04 6.76
N CYS A 145 21.61 7.33 6.54
CA CYS A 145 20.88 8.18 7.47
C CYS A 145 19.61 8.76 6.84
N PRO A 146 18.43 8.14 7.00
CA PRO A 146 17.14 8.73 6.59
C PRO A 146 16.90 10.10 7.23
N ARG A 147 17.40 10.32 8.44
CA ARG A 147 17.33 11.58 9.19
C ARG A 147 18.72 11.91 9.75
N PRO A 148 19.06 13.19 9.99
CA PRO A 148 20.36 13.55 10.58
C PRO A 148 20.63 12.94 11.96
N GLU A 149 19.58 12.56 12.70
CA GLU A 149 19.63 11.96 14.04
C GLU A 149 19.48 10.42 14.03
N GLU A 150 19.15 9.82 12.89
CA GLU A 150 18.92 8.38 12.76
C GLU A 150 19.77 7.81 11.61
N CYS A 151 20.78 7.02 11.95
CA CYS A 151 21.70 6.41 11.00
C CYS A 151 21.77 4.89 11.21
N TRP A 152 21.49 4.14 10.16
CA TRP A 152 21.59 2.68 10.11
C TRP A 152 23.00 2.26 9.69
N SER A 153 23.64 1.38 10.46
CA SER A 153 24.90 0.72 10.09
C SER A 153 24.59 -0.52 9.24
N LEU A 154 25.59 -1.09 8.56
CA LEU A 154 25.42 -2.37 7.86
C LEU A 154 24.88 -3.45 8.83
N ASP A 155 25.60 -3.67 9.94
CA ASP A 155 25.22 -4.61 10.99
C ASP A 155 25.05 -3.92 12.35
N PRO A 156 23.90 -4.08 13.03
CA PRO A 156 22.76 -4.94 12.66
C PRO A 156 21.66 -4.27 11.80
N GLU A 157 21.62 -2.94 11.68
CA GLU A 157 20.40 -2.24 11.23
C GLU A 157 20.00 -2.58 9.78
N ILE A 158 20.89 -2.38 8.81
CA ILE A 158 20.55 -2.58 7.38
C ILE A 158 20.36 -4.06 7.06
N THR A 159 21.20 -4.95 7.60
CA THR A 159 21.04 -6.41 7.50
C THR A 159 19.66 -6.84 8.00
N LYS A 160 19.17 -6.29 9.11
CA LYS A 160 17.81 -6.54 9.60
C LYS A 160 16.74 -5.97 8.66
N ILE A 161 16.87 -4.73 8.20
CA ILE A 161 15.90 -4.09 7.28
C ILE A 161 15.75 -4.91 5.99
N LEU A 162 16.85 -5.33 5.38
CA LEU A 162 16.83 -6.16 4.18
C LEU A 162 16.23 -7.54 4.44
N ALA A 163 16.48 -8.14 5.61
CA ALA A 163 15.91 -9.43 5.95
C ALA A 163 14.39 -9.37 6.21
N THR A 164 13.90 -8.40 7.00
CA THR A 164 12.52 -8.40 7.50
C THR A 164 11.56 -7.43 6.80
N SER A 165 12.04 -6.40 6.11
CA SER A 165 11.14 -5.47 5.40
C SER A 165 10.65 -6.06 4.09
N ARG A 166 9.43 -5.67 3.69
CA ARG A 166 8.83 -5.98 2.40
C ARG A 166 8.35 -4.72 1.66
N SER A 167 8.78 -3.53 2.10
CA SER A 167 8.51 -2.28 1.38
C SER A 167 9.58 -2.00 0.33
N TYR A 168 9.15 -1.84 -0.92
CA TYR A 168 10.04 -1.61 -2.05
C TYR A 168 10.88 -0.34 -1.83
N LYS A 169 10.23 0.74 -1.37
CA LYS A 169 10.88 2.03 -1.07
C LYS A 169 12.01 1.89 -0.04
N GLN A 170 11.75 1.21 1.09
CA GLN A 170 12.70 1.10 2.19
C GLN A 170 13.89 0.19 1.83
N LEU A 171 13.63 -0.94 1.17
CA LEU A 171 14.66 -1.87 0.70
C LEU A 171 15.59 -1.18 -0.31
N LEU A 172 15.03 -0.43 -1.27
CA LEU A 172 15.81 0.36 -2.22
C LEU A 172 16.68 1.42 -1.53
N TYR A 173 16.13 2.18 -0.58
CA TYR A 173 16.87 3.23 0.13
C TYR A 173 18.05 2.68 0.94
N ALA A 174 17.83 1.58 1.69
CA ALA A 174 18.88 0.95 2.48
C ALA A 174 19.99 0.38 1.58
N TRP A 175 19.63 -0.21 0.44
CA TRP A 175 20.57 -0.78 -0.53
C TRP A 175 21.37 0.28 -1.29
N GLU A 176 20.70 1.27 -1.90
CA GLU A 176 21.33 2.36 -2.67
C GLU A 176 22.14 3.27 -1.75
N GLY A 177 21.57 3.66 -0.60
CA GLY A 177 22.25 4.50 0.38
C GLY A 177 23.57 3.90 0.85
N TRP A 178 23.59 2.58 1.12
CA TRP A 178 24.81 1.93 1.58
C TRP A 178 25.85 1.81 0.45
N HIS A 179 25.43 1.42 -0.77
CA HIS A 179 26.34 1.35 -1.93
C HIS A 179 26.93 2.72 -2.30
N ASN A 180 26.19 3.81 -2.08
CA ASN A 180 26.70 5.17 -2.26
C ASN A 180 27.67 5.57 -1.13
N SER A 181 27.33 5.30 0.12
CA SER A 181 28.19 5.59 1.29
C SER A 181 29.50 4.80 1.30
N SER A 182 29.50 3.53 0.86
CA SER A 182 30.70 2.67 0.83
C SER A 182 31.41 2.68 -0.53
N GLY A 183 30.70 2.41 -1.62
CA GLY A 183 31.30 2.14 -2.94
C GLY A 183 31.90 3.37 -3.63
N VAL A 184 31.27 4.54 -3.52
CA VAL A 184 31.74 5.75 -4.22
C VAL A 184 33.09 6.24 -3.68
N PRO A 185 33.33 6.31 -2.35
CA PRO A 185 34.67 6.62 -1.82
C PRO A 185 35.73 5.54 -2.08
N LEU A 186 35.34 4.27 -2.20
CA LEU A 186 36.27 3.16 -2.46
C LEU A 186 36.86 3.18 -3.89
N ARG A 187 36.07 3.56 -4.90
CA ARG A 187 36.47 3.50 -6.32
C ARG A 187 37.85 4.08 -6.65
N PRO A 188 38.23 5.32 -6.24
CA PRO A 188 39.56 5.86 -6.54
C PRO A 188 40.68 5.12 -5.79
N LEU A 189 40.45 4.72 -4.54
CA LEU A 189 41.43 3.98 -3.73
C LEU A 189 41.72 2.60 -4.34
N TYR A 190 40.67 1.90 -4.78
CA TYR A 190 40.80 0.59 -5.42
C TYR A 190 41.57 0.68 -6.75
N SER A 191 41.37 1.74 -7.54
CA SER A 191 42.13 1.94 -8.79
C SER A 191 43.63 2.17 -8.55
N GLU A 192 44.01 2.83 -7.45
CA GLU A 192 45.43 3.01 -7.07
C GLU A 192 46.03 1.71 -6.52
N PHE A 193 45.26 0.98 -5.71
CA PHE A 193 45.60 -0.35 -5.19
C PHE A 193 45.85 -1.36 -6.32
N VAL A 194 44.98 -1.41 -7.34
CA VAL A 194 45.12 -2.29 -8.51
C VAL A 194 46.45 -2.04 -9.23
N LYS A 195 46.84 -0.77 -9.40
CA LYS A 195 48.12 -0.39 -10.02
C LYS A 195 49.31 -0.93 -9.21
N LEU A 196 49.38 -0.62 -7.91
CA LEU A 196 50.50 -1.04 -7.05
C LEU A 196 50.59 -2.56 -6.92
N SER A 197 49.44 -3.24 -6.87
CA SER A 197 49.36 -4.70 -6.85
C SER A 197 49.94 -5.33 -8.13
N ASN A 198 49.61 -4.77 -9.30
CA ASN A 198 50.18 -5.24 -10.56
C ASN A 198 51.67 -4.94 -10.69
N GLU A 199 52.13 -3.75 -10.27
CA GLU A 199 53.56 -3.41 -10.24
C GLU A 199 54.35 -4.44 -9.39
N ALA A 200 53.77 -4.90 -8.27
CA ALA A 200 54.36 -5.95 -7.44
C ALA A 200 54.37 -7.34 -8.10
N SER A 201 53.24 -7.78 -8.68
CA SER A 201 53.10 -9.12 -9.28
C SER A 201 53.97 -9.30 -10.53
N VAL A 202 54.12 -8.26 -11.35
CA VAL A 202 54.98 -8.28 -12.54
C VAL A 202 56.46 -8.45 -12.17
N MET A 203 56.89 -7.96 -11.00
CA MET A 203 58.27 -8.14 -10.51
C MET A 203 58.59 -9.57 -10.03
N ASP A 204 57.58 -10.42 -9.80
CA ASP A 204 57.75 -11.87 -9.61
C ASP A 204 57.51 -12.69 -10.90
N GLY A 205 57.24 -12.04 -12.03
CA GLY A 205 57.12 -12.68 -13.35
C GLY A 205 55.69 -13.08 -13.78
N PHE A 206 54.66 -12.70 -13.02
CA PHE A 206 53.26 -12.89 -13.41
C PHE A 206 52.79 -11.80 -14.38
N ALA A 207 51.76 -12.07 -15.19
CA ALA A 207 51.24 -11.06 -16.13
C ALA A 207 50.51 -9.90 -15.42
N ASP A 208 49.76 -10.22 -14.36
CA ASP A 208 49.02 -9.28 -13.50
C ASP A 208 48.70 -9.94 -12.13
N THR A 209 48.05 -9.22 -11.21
CA THR A 209 47.69 -9.77 -9.88
C THR A 209 46.69 -10.94 -9.98
N GLY A 210 45.75 -10.88 -10.93
CA GLY A 210 44.81 -11.96 -11.19
C GLY A 210 45.51 -13.21 -11.72
N ASP A 211 46.57 -13.04 -12.51
CA ASP A 211 47.45 -14.12 -12.95
C ASP A 211 48.16 -14.81 -11.79
N TYR A 212 48.71 -14.02 -10.87
CA TYR A 212 49.27 -14.54 -9.62
C TYR A 212 48.22 -15.32 -8.81
N TRP A 213 46.99 -14.83 -8.65
CA TRP A 213 45.93 -15.56 -7.92
C TRP A 213 45.45 -16.83 -8.64
N ARG A 214 45.41 -16.85 -9.98
CA ARG A 214 45.09 -18.06 -10.76
C ARG A 214 46.18 -19.14 -10.59
N SER A 215 47.45 -18.75 -10.43
CA SER A 215 48.55 -19.70 -10.24
C SER A 215 48.38 -20.62 -9.02
N TRP A 216 47.67 -20.17 -7.98
CA TRP A 216 47.37 -20.94 -6.77
C TRP A 216 46.47 -22.16 -7.02
N TYR A 217 45.83 -22.26 -8.19
CA TYR A 217 45.05 -23.41 -8.61
C TYR A 217 45.84 -24.39 -9.50
N GLU A 218 47.12 -24.11 -9.79
CA GLU A 218 48.07 -25.04 -10.45
C GLU A 218 47.54 -25.68 -11.77
N SER A 219 46.58 -25.03 -12.45
CA SER A 219 45.90 -25.54 -13.64
C SER A 219 45.98 -24.52 -14.79
N PRO A 220 46.55 -24.90 -15.97
CA PRO A 220 46.59 -24.02 -17.14
C PRO A 220 45.23 -23.88 -17.85
N THR A 221 44.24 -24.72 -17.49
CA THR A 221 42.88 -24.69 -18.07
C THR A 221 41.85 -23.98 -17.19
N PHE A 222 42.25 -23.49 -16.01
CA PHE A 222 41.36 -23.08 -14.93
C PHE A 222 40.18 -22.19 -15.39
N GLU A 223 40.41 -21.06 -16.07
CA GLU A 223 39.31 -20.18 -16.53
C GLU A 223 38.26 -20.92 -17.39
N GLY A 224 38.71 -21.82 -18.29
CA GLY A 224 37.84 -22.62 -19.16
C GLY A 224 37.18 -23.81 -18.45
N ASP A 225 37.82 -24.38 -17.43
CA ASP A 225 37.21 -25.40 -16.57
C ASP A 225 35.97 -24.80 -15.87
N LEU A 226 36.11 -23.58 -15.31
CA LEU A 226 35.03 -22.87 -14.63
C LEU A 226 33.87 -22.49 -15.57
N GLU A 227 34.18 -22.02 -16.79
CA GLU A 227 33.16 -21.67 -17.78
C GLU A 227 32.31 -22.88 -18.19
N ASN A 228 32.96 -24.04 -18.38
CA ASN A 228 32.29 -25.30 -18.74
C ASN A 228 31.48 -25.90 -17.58
N LEU A 229 31.90 -25.65 -16.34
CA LEU A 229 31.18 -26.10 -15.15
C LEU A 229 29.87 -25.31 -14.93
N PHE A 230 29.86 -23.98 -15.15
CA PHE A 230 28.61 -23.20 -15.05
C PHE A 230 27.55 -23.57 -16.08
N LYS A 231 27.96 -23.89 -17.32
CA LYS A 231 27.03 -24.35 -18.38
C LYS A 231 26.20 -25.58 -17.95
N GLN A 232 26.69 -26.36 -16.98
CA GLN A 232 25.97 -27.52 -16.43
C GLN A 232 24.89 -27.11 -15.41
N LEU A 233 25.09 -26.00 -14.69
CA LEU A 233 24.15 -25.49 -13.66
C LEU A 233 23.21 -24.41 -14.16
N GLN A 234 23.52 -23.78 -15.30
CA GLN A 234 22.67 -22.78 -15.96
C GLN A 234 21.19 -23.22 -16.04
N PRO A 235 20.82 -24.49 -16.34
CA PRO A 235 19.43 -24.93 -16.27
C PRO A 235 18.80 -24.79 -14.88
N LEU A 236 19.46 -25.24 -13.81
CA LEU A 236 18.93 -25.20 -12.45
C LEU A 236 18.77 -23.74 -11.96
N TYR A 237 19.80 -22.91 -12.15
CA TYR A 237 19.74 -21.50 -11.77
C TYR A 237 18.65 -20.72 -12.55
N LEU A 238 18.49 -20.97 -13.86
CA LEU A 238 17.44 -20.32 -14.64
C LEU A 238 16.03 -20.70 -14.18
N ASN A 239 15.81 -21.95 -13.74
CA ASN A 239 14.52 -22.37 -13.17
C ASN A 239 14.28 -21.73 -11.78
N LEU A 240 15.29 -21.66 -10.91
CA LEU A 240 15.21 -20.98 -9.62
C LEU A 240 14.93 -19.49 -9.78
N HIS A 241 15.67 -18.80 -10.65
CA HIS A 241 15.47 -17.37 -10.94
C HIS A 241 14.08 -17.11 -11.53
N ALA A 242 13.56 -17.98 -12.41
CA ALA A 242 12.19 -17.85 -12.93
C ALA A 242 11.14 -17.98 -11.81
N PHE A 243 11.27 -18.98 -10.94
CA PHE A 243 10.38 -19.18 -9.79
C PHE A 243 10.37 -17.97 -8.85
N VAL A 244 11.55 -17.47 -8.45
CA VAL A 244 11.68 -16.33 -7.52
C VAL A 244 11.15 -15.05 -8.16
N ARG A 245 11.44 -14.81 -9.44
CA ARG A 245 10.91 -13.66 -10.20
C ARG A 245 9.38 -13.70 -10.27
N ARG A 246 8.77 -14.87 -10.46
CA ARG A 246 7.30 -15.05 -10.45
C ARG A 246 6.71 -14.73 -9.07
N LYS A 247 7.26 -15.32 -8.00
CA LYS A 247 6.83 -15.04 -6.62
C LYS A 247 6.97 -13.57 -6.21
N LEU A 248 8.04 -12.89 -6.62
CA LEU A 248 8.21 -11.46 -6.41
C LEU A 248 7.23 -10.62 -7.26
N TYR A 249 6.90 -11.06 -8.48
CA TYR A 249 5.86 -10.44 -9.30
C TYR A 249 4.47 -10.57 -8.68
N ASP A 250 4.15 -11.72 -8.09
CA ASP A 250 2.88 -11.96 -7.41
C ASP A 250 2.67 -11.00 -6.21
N TYR A 251 3.77 -10.58 -5.56
CA TYR A 251 3.76 -9.68 -4.39
C TYR A 251 3.88 -8.18 -4.75
N TYR A 252 4.87 -7.81 -5.57
CA TYR A 252 5.18 -6.40 -5.91
C TYR A 252 4.51 -5.91 -7.22
N GLY A 253 3.94 -6.82 -8.00
CA GLY A 253 3.21 -6.52 -9.23
C GLY A 253 4.07 -6.08 -10.43
N PRO A 254 3.43 -5.90 -11.61
CA PRO A 254 4.10 -5.54 -12.87
C PRO A 254 4.77 -4.16 -12.88
N LYS A 255 4.54 -3.33 -11.86
CA LYS A 255 5.21 -2.03 -11.70
C LYS A 255 6.69 -2.19 -11.36
N TYR A 256 7.02 -3.15 -10.51
CA TYR A 256 8.34 -3.30 -9.91
C TYR A 256 9.06 -4.60 -10.29
N ILE A 257 8.37 -5.53 -10.98
CA ILE A 257 8.95 -6.76 -11.53
C ILE A 257 8.48 -6.96 -12.98
N ASN A 258 9.40 -7.20 -13.91
CA ASN A 258 9.08 -7.70 -15.25
C ASN A 258 9.35 -9.22 -15.30
N LEU A 259 8.34 -10.04 -15.63
CA LEU A 259 8.47 -11.49 -15.79
C LEU A 259 9.46 -11.93 -16.90
N LYS A 260 9.95 -11.00 -17.72
CA LYS A 260 11.00 -11.19 -18.73
C LYS A 260 12.30 -10.43 -18.45
N GLY A 261 12.35 -9.65 -17.38
CA GLY A 261 13.52 -8.86 -16.98
C GLY A 261 14.37 -9.53 -15.89
N PRO A 262 15.46 -8.88 -15.45
CA PRO A 262 16.20 -9.27 -14.24
C PRO A 262 15.40 -9.01 -12.96
N ILE A 263 15.79 -9.64 -11.85
CA ILE A 263 15.24 -9.33 -10.52
C ILE A 263 15.99 -8.14 -9.89
N PRO A 264 15.30 -7.12 -9.33
CA PRO A 264 15.96 -6.03 -8.61
C PRO A 264 16.70 -6.53 -7.34
N ALA A 265 18.00 -6.25 -7.25
CA ALA A 265 18.88 -6.82 -6.22
C ALA A 265 18.42 -6.56 -4.77
N HIS A 266 17.91 -5.36 -4.48
CA HIS A 266 17.46 -4.97 -3.14
C HIS A 266 16.26 -5.77 -2.61
N LEU A 267 15.53 -6.47 -3.47
CA LEU A 267 14.38 -7.31 -3.09
C LEU A 267 14.76 -8.74 -2.68
N LEU A 268 16.04 -9.10 -2.76
CA LEU A 268 16.53 -10.46 -2.53
C LEU A 268 17.01 -10.72 -1.10
N GLY A 269 16.72 -9.82 -0.16
CA GLY A 269 16.89 -10.06 1.28
C GLY A 269 18.31 -9.94 1.84
N ASN A 270 19.29 -9.57 1.03
CA ASN A 270 20.70 -9.44 1.39
C ASN A 270 21.35 -8.29 0.61
N MET A 271 22.32 -7.57 1.23
CA MET A 271 22.96 -6.38 0.64
C MET A 271 23.56 -6.63 -0.76
N TRP A 272 24.16 -7.79 -0.99
CA TRP A 272 24.85 -8.10 -2.25
C TRP A 272 23.99 -8.94 -3.21
N ALA A 273 22.75 -9.27 -2.80
CA ALA A 273 21.88 -10.26 -3.44
C ALA A 273 22.61 -11.58 -3.73
N GLN A 274 23.50 -11.98 -2.81
CA GLN A 274 24.32 -13.18 -2.91
C GLN A 274 23.63 -14.42 -2.30
N SER A 275 22.76 -14.22 -1.31
CA SER A 275 21.85 -15.26 -0.80
C SER A 275 20.43 -14.69 -0.77
N TRP A 276 19.44 -15.53 -1.07
CA TRP A 276 18.01 -15.19 -1.18
C TRP A 276 17.18 -15.91 -0.10
N ASN A 277 17.83 -16.45 0.93
CA ASN A 277 17.21 -17.20 2.02
C ASN A 277 16.29 -16.32 2.89
N ASN A 278 16.60 -15.03 3.01
CA ASN A 278 15.82 -14.06 3.80
C ASN A 278 14.45 -13.69 3.20
N ILE A 279 14.13 -14.14 1.98
CA ILE A 279 12.79 -14.04 1.37
C ILE A 279 12.08 -15.40 1.27
N TYR A 280 12.55 -16.42 2.00
CA TYR A 280 11.99 -17.78 1.95
C TYR A 280 10.50 -17.83 2.31
N ASP A 281 10.02 -16.95 3.19
CA ASP A 281 8.61 -16.72 3.54
C ASP A 281 7.71 -16.52 2.31
N LEU A 282 8.18 -15.76 1.31
CA LEU A 282 7.46 -15.54 0.06
C LEU A 282 7.58 -16.73 -0.91
N MET A 283 8.58 -17.58 -0.71
CA MET A 283 8.96 -18.65 -1.63
C MET A 283 8.36 -20.02 -1.29
N ILE A 284 7.92 -20.25 -0.04
CA ILE A 284 7.46 -21.56 0.45
C ILE A 284 6.43 -22.20 -0.52
N PRO A 285 6.72 -23.37 -1.13
CA PRO A 285 5.77 -24.06 -2.00
C PRO A 285 4.63 -24.73 -1.23
N TYR A 286 4.93 -25.29 -0.05
CA TYR A 286 3.97 -26.01 0.79
C TYR A 286 3.87 -25.37 2.18
N PRO A 287 3.14 -24.24 2.34
CA PRO A 287 3.08 -23.47 3.59
C PRO A 287 2.37 -24.18 4.75
N ASN A 288 1.66 -25.28 4.49
CA ASN A 288 0.98 -26.10 5.51
C ASN A 288 1.90 -27.15 6.16
N LYS A 289 3.17 -27.23 5.77
CA LYS A 289 4.18 -28.15 6.33
C LYS A 289 5.00 -27.46 7.43
N PRO A 290 5.64 -28.21 8.34
CA PRO A 290 6.53 -27.63 9.35
C PRO A 290 7.61 -26.75 8.70
N ASN A 291 7.83 -25.55 9.24
CA ASN A 291 8.93 -24.71 8.82
C ASN A 291 10.24 -25.31 9.32
N VAL A 292 11.23 -25.41 8.44
CA VAL A 292 12.57 -25.94 8.76
C VAL A 292 13.44 -24.88 9.47
N ASP A 293 12.98 -23.63 9.58
CA ASP A 293 13.67 -22.60 10.36
C ASP A 293 13.52 -22.79 11.88
N VAL A 294 14.62 -23.14 12.54
CA VAL A 294 14.69 -23.40 13.99
C VAL A 294 15.07 -22.15 14.82
N THR A 295 15.16 -20.96 14.22
CA THR A 295 15.59 -19.74 14.92
C THR A 295 14.72 -19.40 16.13
N SER A 296 13.40 -19.58 16.01
CA SER A 296 12.45 -19.43 17.13
C SER A 296 12.71 -20.44 18.25
N THR A 297 13.00 -21.71 17.91
CA THR A 297 13.36 -22.76 18.87
C THR A 297 14.68 -22.44 19.58
N MET A 298 15.70 -21.98 18.86
CA MET A 298 16.99 -21.55 19.44
C MET A 298 16.79 -20.42 20.47
N ILE A 299 15.96 -19.42 20.14
CA ILE A 299 15.62 -18.32 21.06
C ILE A 299 14.85 -18.83 22.28
N ALA A 300 13.87 -19.71 22.10
CA ALA A 300 13.10 -20.32 23.19
C ALA A 300 13.98 -21.16 24.13
N GLN A 301 14.94 -21.90 23.57
CA GLN A 301 15.96 -22.67 24.30
C GLN A 301 17.12 -21.81 24.83
N ARG A 302 17.06 -20.48 24.69
CA ARG A 302 18.03 -19.50 25.21
C ARG A 302 19.46 -19.70 24.67
N TYR A 303 19.58 -20.05 23.40
CA TYR A 303 20.88 -20.02 22.71
C TYR A 303 21.52 -18.63 22.79
N ASN A 304 22.84 -18.62 22.80
CA ASN A 304 23.71 -17.45 22.71
C ASN A 304 24.95 -17.85 21.88
N SER A 305 25.74 -16.87 21.45
CA SER A 305 26.87 -17.12 20.55
C SER A 305 27.83 -18.19 21.10
N THR A 306 28.25 -18.10 22.36
CA THR A 306 29.13 -19.11 22.99
C THR A 306 28.52 -20.52 22.98
N HIS A 307 27.21 -20.65 23.17
CA HIS A 307 26.52 -21.94 23.05
C HIS A 307 26.56 -22.48 21.61
N MET A 308 26.37 -21.62 20.60
CA MET A 308 26.45 -22.01 19.18
C MET A 308 27.85 -22.53 18.81
N PHE A 309 28.92 -21.86 19.26
CA PHE A 309 30.30 -22.34 19.08
C PHE A 309 30.57 -23.66 19.83
N ARG A 310 29.93 -23.92 20.99
CA ARG A 310 30.07 -25.20 21.73
C ARG A 310 29.35 -26.37 21.04
N VAL A 311 28.18 -26.14 20.45
CA VAL A 311 27.49 -27.15 19.61
C VAL A 311 28.36 -27.54 18.41
N ALA A 312 29.02 -26.55 17.78
CA ALA A 312 29.98 -26.82 16.71
C ALA A 312 31.22 -27.60 17.22
N GLU A 313 31.80 -27.26 18.37
CA GLU A 313 32.89 -28.05 18.98
C GLU A 313 32.49 -29.52 19.24
N GLU A 314 31.25 -29.77 19.69
CA GLU A 314 30.71 -31.13 19.82
C GLU A 314 30.63 -31.84 18.45
N PHE A 315 30.17 -31.14 17.40
CA PHE A 315 30.11 -31.70 16.05
C PHE A 315 31.50 -32.17 15.56
N PHE A 316 32.54 -31.34 15.68
CA PHE A 316 33.90 -31.68 15.28
C PHE A 316 34.51 -32.83 16.10
N THR A 317 34.41 -32.77 17.42
CA THR A 317 34.92 -33.81 18.32
C THR A 317 34.18 -35.14 18.14
N SER A 318 32.89 -35.12 17.75
CA SER A 318 32.13 -36.34 17.43
C SER A 318 32.70 -37.13 16.24
N LEU A 319 33.37 -36.45 15.30
CA LEU A 319 34.06 -37.06 14.15
C LEU A 319 35.47 -37.58 14.50
N GLY A 320 35.95 -37.29 15.71
CA GLY A 320 37.32 -37.61 16.17
C GLY A 320 38.37 -36.56 15.81
N LEU A 321 37.95 -35.31 15.56
CA LEU A 321 38.83 -34.17 15.33
C LEU A 321 39.22 -33.50 16.68
N LYS A 322 39.83 -32.31 16.67
CA LYS A 322 40.57 -31.75 17.83
C LYS A 322 39.72 -30.73 18.60
N GLU A 323 39.71 -30.83 19.93
CA GLU A 323 39.14 -29.79 20.81
C GLU A 323 39.79 -28.42 20.55
N MET A 324 39.02 -27.34 20.67
CA MET A 324 39.53 -25.99 20.46
C MET A 324 40.46 -25.58 21.61
N THR A 325 41.52 -24.82 21.32
CA THR A 325 42.51 -24.47 22.35
C THR A 325 41.93 -23.51 23.40
N ALA A 326 42.51 -23.50 24.61
CA ALA A 326 42.11 -22.54 25.64
C ALA A 326 42.22 -21.07 25.16
N LYS A 327 43.22 -20.77 24.31
CA LYS A 327 43.42 -19.44 23.70
C LYS A 327 42.31 -19.07 22.72
N PHE A 328 41.74 -20.05 21.98
CA PHE A 328 40.57 -19.81 21.13
C PHE A 328 39.39 -19.31 21.96
N TRP A 329 39.06 -20.00 23.06
CA TRP A 329 37.94 -19.64 23.93
C TRP A 329 38.18 -18.35 24.74
N GLU A 330 39.43 -18.04 25.08
CA GLU A 330 39.82 -16.82 25.80
C GLU A 330 39.78 -15.57 24.90
N LYS A 331 40.24 -15.66 23.64
CA LYS A 331 40.60 -14.50 22.83
C LYS A 331 39.77 -14.27 21.57
N SER A 332 38.88 -15.19 21.18
CA SER A 332 38.01 -15.03 20.00
C SER A 332 36.91 -13.99 20.22
N MET A 333 36.57 -13.24 19.18
CA MET A 333 35.45 -12.30 19.18
C MET A 333 34.21 -13.01 18.63
N LEU A 334 33.48 -13.71 19.50
CA LEU A 334 32.31 -14.53 19.14
C LEU A 334 31.00 -13.71 19.00
N GLN A 335 31.03 -12.41 19.27
CA GLN A 335 29.91 -11.47 19.10
C GLN A 335 30.44 -10.02 19.02
N LYS A 336 29.63 -9.07 18.52
CA LYS A 336 29.99 -7.64 18.53
C LYS A 336 30.13 -7.14 19.98
N PRO A 337 31.22 -6.45 20.35
CA PRO A 337 31.37 -5.84 21.68
C PRO A 337 30.29 -4.79 21.96
N SER A 338 29.82 -4.72 23.21
CA SER A 338 28.79 -3.76 23.65
C SER A 338 29.35 -2.45 24.21
N ASP A 339 30.67 -2.21 24.06
CA ASP A 339 31.37 -1.02 24.56
C ASP A 339 31.44 0.13 23.53
N GLY A 340 30.76 -0.01 22.40
CA GLY A 340 30.64 1.04 21.38
C GLY A 340 31.85 1.17 20.44
N ARG A 341 32.85 0.28 20.54
CA ARG A 341 33.94 0.23 19.55
C ARG A 341 33.43 -0.24 18.18
N GLU A 342 33.95 0.33 17.11
CA GLU A 342 33.70 -0.19 15.76
C GLU A 342 34.65 -1.37 15.44
N VAL A 343 34.14 -2.39 14.75
CA VAL A 343 34.85 -3.65 14.45
C VAL A 343 34.52 -4.14 13.04
N VAL A 344 35.39 -4.96 12.45
CA VAL A 344 35.10 -5.64 11.19
C VAL A 344 34.20 -6.85 11.47
N CYS A 345 32.89 -6.76 11.19
CA CYS A 345 31.93 -7.81 11.55
C CYS A 345 31.97 -9.08 10.67
N HIS A 346 32.57 -9.02 9.47
CA HIS A 346 32.71 -10.17 8.56
C HIS A 346 33.41 -11.34 9.26
N ALA A 347 32.80 -12.52 9.24
CA ALA A 347 33.31 -13.75 9.83
C ALA A 347 34.73 -14.08 9.32
N SER A 348 35.59 -14.62 10.18
CA SER A 348 36.95 -15.05 9.80
C SER A 348 37.64 -15.82 10.92
N ALA A 349 38.26 -16.94 10.55
CA ALA A 349 39.25 -17.66 11.33
C ALA A 349 40.67 -17.10 11.11
N TRP A 350 41.53 -17.21 12.13
CA TRP A 350 42.89 -16.68 12.15
C TRP A 350 43.90 -17.66 12.78
N ASP A 351 44.99 -17.94 12.07
CA ASP A 351 46.21 -18.60 12.58
C ASP A 351 47.25 -17.53 12.97
N PHE A 352 47.75 -17.57 14.22
CA PHE A 352 48.79 -16.67 14.72
C PHE A 352 50.20 -17.25 14.53
N TYR A 353 50.36 -18.35 13.79
CA TYR A 353 51.62 -19.01 13.40
C TYR A 353 52.48 -19.57 14.54
N ASN A 354 52.13 -19.31 15.81
CA ASN A 354 52.80 -19.82 17.01
C ASN A 354 52.36 -21.24 17.44
N ARG A 355 51.57 -21.94 16.62
CA ARG A 355 51.04 -23.31 16.84
C ARG A 355 50.11 -23.52 18.04
N GLU A 356 49.68 -22.46 18.72
CA GLU A 356 48.85 -22.53 19.94
C GLU A 356 47.63 -21.59 19.93
N ASP A 357 47.76 -20.42 19.32
CA ASP A 357 46.79 -19.33 19.35
C ASP A 357 46.07 -19.28 17.99
N PHE A 358 44.80 -19.68 17.99
CA PHE A 358 43.91 -19.71 16.82
C PHE A 358 42.59 -19.07 17.25
N ARG A 359 41.99 -18.19 16.44
CA ARG A 359 40.83 -17.37 16.86
C ARG A 359 39.80 -17.17 15.76
N ILE A 360 38.54 -17.00 16.13
CA ILE A 360 37.47 -16.53 15.22
C ILE A 360 37.02 -15.11 15.59
N LYS A 361 36.72 -14.30 14.59
CA LYS A 361 36.12 -12.96 14.72
C LYS A 361 34.83 -12.92 13.90
N GLN A 362 33.67 -12.88 14.57
CA GLN A 362 32.34 -12.87 13.97
C GLN A 362 31.34 -12.08 14.84
N CYS A 363 30.49 -11.26 14.24
CA CYS A 363 29.41 -10.56 14.96
C CYS A 363 28.14 -11.44 15.12
N THR A 364 28.30 -12.66 15.64
CA THR A 364 27.26 -13.70 15.67
C THR A 364 25.97 -13.24 16.37
N THR A 365 24.83 -13.43 15.69
CA THR A 365 23.48 -13.30 16.25
C THR A 365 22.82 -14.69 16.34
N VAL A 366 21.76 -14.82 17.16
CA VAL A 366 21.10 -16.11 17.40
C VAL A 366 20.10 -16.41 16.28
N THR A 367 20.59 -16.97 15.17
CA THR A 367 19.78 -17.46 14.05
C THR A 367 20.30 -18.80 13.53
N MET A 368 19.43 -19.54 12.81
CA MET A 368 19.80 -20.77 12.11
C MET A 368 20.92 -20.55 11.08
N GLU A 369 20.88 -19.45 10.32
CA GLU A 369 21.93 -19.08 9.35
C GLU A 369 23.28 -18.88 10.06
N GLN A 370 23.30 -18.11 11.15
CA GLN A 370 24.52 -17.87 11.90
C GLN A 370 25.05 -19.11 12.60
N LEU A 371 24.20 -20.08 12.96
CA LEU A 371 24.64 -21.40 13.45
C LEU A 371 25.45 -22.12 12.36
N PHE A 372 25.05 -22.02 11.09
CA PHE A 372 25.79 -22.62 9.97
C PHE A 372 27.11 -21.88 9.69
N THR A 373 27.12 -20.54 9.74
CA THR A 373 28.36 -19.75 9.66
C THR A 373 29.37 -20.15 10.75
N VAL A 374 28.91 -20.37 11.99
CA VAL A 374 29.77 -20.81 13.10
C VAL A 374 30.43 -22.16 12.81
N HIS A 375 29.71 -23.12 12.21
CA HIS A 375 30.29 -24.41 11.82
C HIS A 375 31.26 -24.29 10.64
N HIS A 376 31.02 -23.40 9.68
CA HIS A 376 31.95 -23.11 8.57
C HIS A 376 33.30 -22.58 9.10
N GLU A 377 33.25 -21.51 9.91
CA GLU A 377 34.43 -20.84 10.45
C GLU A 377 35.25 -21.75 11.38
N MET A 378 34.60 -22.58 12.19
CA MET A 378 35.30 -23.57 13.01
C MET A 378 35.94 -24.69 12.17
N GLY A 379 35.45 -24.95 10.96
CA GLY A 379 36.11 -25.82 9.98
C GLY A 379 37.48 -25.29 9.54
N HIS A 380 37.64 -23.96 9.42
CA HIS A 380 38.95 -23.34 9.16
C HIS A 380 39.90 -23.49 10.36
N ILE A 381 39.40 -23.33 11.60
CA ILE A 381 40.22 -23.54 12.81
C ILE A 381 40.69 -25.00 12.91
N GLU A 382 39.84 -25.98 12.61
CA GLU A 382 40.25 -27.38 12.47
C GLU A 382 41.35 -27.56 11.44
N TYR A 383 41.21 -26.95 10.26
CA TYR A 383 42.24 -26.98 9.22
C TYR A 383 43.60 -26.49 9.75
N TYR A 384 43.61 -25.42 10.57
CA TYR A 384 44.83 -24.93 11.23
C TYR A 384 45.36 -25.92 12.27
N LEU A 385 44.48 -26.46 13.13
CA LEU A 385 44.83 -27.47 14.13
C LEU A 385 45.41 -28.75 13.51
N GLN A 386 45.05 -29.09 12.26
CA GLN A 386 45.64 -30.21 11.54
C GLN A 386 47.03 -29.92 10.94
N TYR A 387 47.28 -28.73 10.38
CA TYR A 387 48.57 -28.42 9.75
C TYR A 387 49.59 -27.69 10.64
N LYS A 388 49.26 -27.34 11.88
CA LYS A 388 50.05 -26.40 12.71
C LYS A 388 51.54 -26.72 12.90
N ASP A 389 51.94 -27.98 12.71
CA ASP A 389 53.32 -28.43 12.87
C ASP A 389 54.11 -28.54 11.54
N GLN A 390 53.46 -28.24 10.40
CA GLN A 390 54.09 -28.11 9.08
C GLN A 390 54.97 -26.86 8.98
N PRO A 391 55.90 -26.79 7.99
CA PRO A 391 56.54 -25.55 7.58
C PRO A 391 55.53 -24.43 7.30
N VAL A 392 55.90 -23.19 7.63
CA VAL A 392 55.06 -22.00 7.50
C VAL A 392 54.53 -21.83 6.07
N SER A 393 55.37 -22.04 5.06
CA SER A 393 54.99 -21.96 3.64
C SER A 393 54.02 -23.06 3.16
N PHE A 394 53.69 -24.03 4.03
CA PHE A 394 52.67 -25.06 3.80
C PHE A 394 51.40 -24.90 4.66
N ARG A 395 51.38 -23.99 5.64
CA ARG A 395 50.21 -23.69 6.50
C ARG A 395 49.14 -22.87 5.76
N ARG A 396 48.57 -23.46 4.70
CA ARG A 396 47.39 -23.01 3.94
C ARG A 396 46.66 -24.21 3.35
N GLY A 397 45.42 -24.01 2.91
CA GLY A 397 44.68 -25.00 2.12
C GLY A 397 45.38 -25.40 0.82
N ALA A 398 45.05 -26.59 0.28
CA ALA A 398 45.62 -27.11 -0.97
C ALA A 398 45.54 -26.09 -2.13
N ASN A 399 44.40 -25.41 -2.23
CA ASN A 399 44.20 -24.11 -2.83
C ASN A 399 43.07 -23.40 -2.04
N PRO A 400 42.71 -22.13 -2.32
CA PRO A 400 41.65 -21.44 -1.56
C PRO A 400 40.29 -22.16 -1.62
N GLY A 401 39.87 -22.62 -2.79
CA GLY A 401 38.61 -23.35 -2.96
C GLY A 401 38.53 -24.65 -2.14
N PHE A 402 39.67 -25.29 -1.85
CA PHE A 402 39.75 -26.47 -0.98
C PHE A 402 39.69 -26.12 0.51
N HIS A 403 40.03 -24.90 0.89
CA HIS A 403 39.89 -24.42 2.26
C HIS A 403 38.41 -24.13 2.56
N GLU A 404 37.74 -23.40 1.67
CA GLU A 404 36.31 -23.06 1.81
C GLU A 404 35.39 -24.28 1.70
N ALA A 405 35.59 -25.16 0.70
CA ALA A 405 34.71 -26.29 0.45
C ALA A 405 34.62 -27.29 1.63
N ILE A 406 35.61 -27.30 2.53
CA ILE A 406 35.57 -28.12 3.75
C ILE A 406 34.64 -27.51 4.78
N GLY A 407 34.71 -26.19 5.03
CA GLY A 407 33.75 -25.45 5.85
C GLY A 407 32.31 -25.66 5.37
N ASP A 408 32.07 -25.54 4.06
CA ASP A 408 30.75 -25.73 3.45
C ASP A 408 30.23 -27.18 3.61
N VAL A 409 31.08 -28.22 3.49
CA VAL A 409 30.69 -29.64 3.71
C VAL A 409 30.17 -29.86 5.14
N LEU A 410 30.81 -29.21 6.11
CA LEU A 410 30.46 -29.31 7.53
C LEU A 410 29.13 -28.57 7.79
N SER A 411 29.01 -27.34 7.26
CA SER A 411 27.76 -26.56 7.23
C SER A 411 26.58 -27.33 6.63
N LEU A 412 26.77 -27.98 5.47
CA LEU A 412 25.73 -28.78 4.81
C LEU A 412 25.24 -29.93 5.70
N SER A 413 26.14 -30.59 6.42
CA SER A 413 25.81 -31.72 7.29
C SER A 413 24.91 -31.30 8.46
N VAL A 414 25.21 -30.17 9.10
CA VAL A 414 24.43 -29.65 10.24
C VAL A 414 23.14 -28.95 9.84
N SER A 415 22.99 -28.55 8.57
CA SER A 415 21.75 -27.97 8.05
C SER A 415 20.60 -28.97 7.83
N THR A 416 20.89 -30.27 7.90
CA THR A 416 19.88 -31.32 7.64
C THR A 416 18.80 -31.37 8.74
N PRO A 417 17.51 -31.60 8.40
CA PRO A 417 16.45 -31.79 9.39
C PRO A 417 16.74 -32.91 10.40
N LYS A 418 17.45 -33.96 9.96
CA LYS A 418 17.90 -35.07 10.80
C LYS A 418 18.91 -34.62 11.86
N HIS A 419 19.90 -33.80 11.50
CA HIS A 419 20.84 -33.25 12.47
C HIS A 419 20.13 -32.32 13.46
N LEU A 420 19.30 -31.39 12.96
CA LEU A 420 18.55 -30.44 13.79
C LEU A 420 17.61 -31.15 14.79
N HIS A 421 17.01 -32.28 14.40
CA HIS A 421 16.26 -33.14 15.32
C HIS A 421 17.16 -33.84 16.35
N THR A 422 18.32 -34.34 15.91
CA THR A 422 19.31 -35.02 16.78
C THR A 422 19.86 -34.11 17.87
N ILE A 423 20.03 -32.81 17.61
CA ILE A 423 20.44 -31.79 18.59
C ILE A 423 19.26 -31.09 19.30
N GLY A 424 18.02 -31.55 19.10
CA GLY A 424 16.84 -31.06 19.82
C GLY A 424 16.30 -29.70 19.37
N LEU A 425 16.72 -29.17 18.22
CA LEU A 425 16.20 -27.91 17.64
C LEU A 425 14.97 -28.10 16.75
N LEU A 426 14.68 -29.33 16.31
CA LEU A 426 13.49 -29.68 15.54
C LEU A 426 12.70 -30.79 16.28
N GLU A 427 11.44 -30.54 16.63
CA GLU A 427 10.65 -31.48 17.46
C GLU A 427 10.27 -32.77 16.72
N THR A 428 9.93 -32.68 15.43
CA THR A 428 9.44 -33.81 14.64
C THR A 428 10.20 -33.95 13.32
N LEU A 429 10.70 -35.14 13.03
CA LEU A 429 11.32 -35.48 11.76
C LEU A 429 10.26 -36.01 10.77
N THR A 430 9.77 -35.14 9.88
CA THR A 430 8.82 -35.52 8.82
C THR A 430 9.56 -35.84 7.51
N ASP A 431 9.66 -37.14 7.19
CA ASP A 431 10.32 -37.66 5.99
C ASP A 431 9.30 -37.78 4.83
N ASP A 432 8.96 -36.65 4.21
CA ASP A 432 8.00 -36.57 3.11
C ASP A 432 8.40 -35.56 2.01
N THR A 433 7.98 -35.82 0.78
CA THR A 433 8.40 -35.07 -0.42
C THR A 433 8.09 -33.57 -0.38
N GLU A 434 7.00 -33.15 0.28
CA GLU A 434 6.63 -31.74 0.35
C GLU A 434 7.51 -31.00 1.37
N THR A 435 7.85 -31.67 2.48
CA THR A 435 8.86 -31.20 3.44
C THR A 435 10.26 -31.17 2.81
N ASP A 436 10.64 -32.20 2.04
CA ASP A 436 11.90 -32.23 1.29
C ASP A 436 12.01 -31.07 0.30
N ILE A 437 10.95 -30.77 -0.47
CA ILE A 437 10.93 -29.63 -1.41
C ILE A 437 11.03 -28.30 -0.66
N ASN A 438 10.33 -28.14 0.47
CA ASN A 438 10.46 -26.96 1.32
C ASN A 438 11.92 -26.74 1.79
N TYR A 439 12.61 -27.79 2.25
CA TYR A 439 14.03 -27.73 2.64
C TYR A 439 14.95 -27.46 1.44
N LEU A 440 14.82 -28.23 0.36
CA LEU A 440 15.66 -28.11 -0.84
C LEU A 440 15.52 -26.74 -1.51
N LEU A 441 14.35 -26.11 -1.48
CA LEU A 441 14.20 -24.73 -1.96
C LEU A 441 14.91 -23.73 -1.04
N LYS A 442 14.81 -23.86 0.28
CA LYS A 442 15.55 -22.99 1.22
C LYS A 442 17.06 -23.08 0.96
N MET A 443 17.58 -24.31 0.82
CA MET A 443 18.97 -24.55 0.45
C MET A 443 19.31 -23.97 -0.93
N ALA A 444 18.43 -24.09 -1.92
CA ALA A 444 18.66 -23.50 -3.24
C ALA A 444 18.72 -21.96 -3.21
N LEU A 445 17.83 -21.31 -2.45
CA LEU A 445 17.82 -19.86 -2.26
C LEU A 445 19.08 -19.33 -1.56
N GLU A 446 19.76 -20.13 -0.74
CA GLU A 446 21.06 -19.75 -0.17
C GLU A 446 22.19 -20.13 -1.15
N LYS A 447 22.33 -21.43 -1.40
CA LYS A 447 23.49 -22.07 -2.00
C LYS A 447 23.48 -21.96 -3.54
N ILE A 448 22.36 -22.23 -4.21
CA ILE A 448 22.24 -22.05 -5.69
C ILE A 448 22.15 -20.56 -6.10
N ALA A 449 21.76 -19.66 -5.20
CA ALA A 449 21.76 -18.21 -5.43
C ALA A 449 23.15 -17.55 -5.29
N PHE A 450 23.99 -18.06 -4.40
CA PHE A 450 25.39 -17.64 -4.25
C PHE A 450 26.28 -18.14 -5.39
N LEU A 451 25.91 -19.28 -5.96
CA LEU A 451 26.62 -19.96 -7.04
C LEU A 451 26.98 -19.07 -8.24
N PRO A 452 26.15 -18.09 -8.65
CA PRO A 452 26.50 -17.13 -9.69
C PRO A 452 27.16 -15.85 -9.16
N PHE A 453 27.23 -15.63 -7.85
CA PHE A 453 27.87 -14.43 -7.28
C PHE A 453 29.40 -14.58 -7.20
N GLY A 454 29.94 -15.74 -6.82
CA GLY A 454 31.38 -15.89 -6.52
C GLY A 454 32.36 -15.52 -7.65
N TYR A 455 32.22 -16.12 -8.84
CA TYR A 455 33.07 -15.82 -10.01
C TYR A 455 32.64 -14.54 -10.74
N LEU A 456 31.50 -13.94 -10.42
CA LEU A 456 31.28 -12.53 -10.82
C LEU A 456 32.42 -11.68 -10.29
N ILE A 457 32.75 -11.88 -9.01
CA ILE A 457 33.83 -11.18 -8.32
C ILE A 457 35.17 -11.54 -8.96
N ASP A 458 35.44 -12.82 -9.22
CA ASP A 458 36.74 -13.23 -9.75
C ASP A 458 36.94 -12.90 -11.24
N GLN A 459 35.97 -13.12 -12.14
CA GLN A 459 36.09 -12.65 -13.52
C GLN A 459 36.15 -11.12 -13.61
N TRP A 460 35.39 -10.40 -12.78
CA TRP A 460 35.50 -8.94 -12.72
C TRP A 460 36.89 -8.51 -12.22
N ARG A 461 37.41 -9.13 -11.14
CA ARG A 461 38.77 -8.89 -10.64
C ARG A 461 39.82 -9.19 -11.71
N TRP A 462 39.79 -10.37 -12.34
CA TRP A 462 40.70 -10.72 -13.43
C TRP A 462 40.57 -9.75 -14.60
N GLY A 463 39.36 -9.28 -14.91
CA GLY A 463 39.12 -8.22 -15.89
C GLY A 463 39.81 -6.90 -15.50
N VAL A 464 39.68 -6.48 -14.25
CA VAL A 464 40.28 -5.26 -13.71
C VAL A 464 41.81 -5.34 -13.66
N PHE A 465 42.40 -6.41 -13.11
CA PHE A 465 43.85 -6.55 -13.00
C PHE A 465 44.52 -6.73 -14.38
N SER A 466 43.90 -7.43 -15.32
CA SER A 466 44.40 -7.52 -16.71
C SER A 466 44.11 -6.29 -17.58
N GLY A 467 43.47 -5.25 -17.03
CA GLY A 467 43.11 -4.03 -17.77
C GLY A 467 41.97 -4.18 -18.79
N ARG A 468 41.36 -5.38 -18.91
CA ARG A 468 40.15 -5.62 -19.74
C ARG A 468 38.95 -4.81 -19.23
N THR A 469 38.89 -4.51 -17.94
CA THR A 469 37.84 -3.74 -17.26
C THR A 469 38.45 -2.46 -16.66
N PRO A 470 38.44 -1.33 -17.38
CA PRO A 470 39.05 -0.08 -16.92
C PRO A 470 38.19 0.66 -15.86
N PRO A 471 38.76 1.60 -15.08
CA PRO A 471 38.10 2.26 -13.94
C PRO A 471 36.73 2.89 -14.23
N GLU A 472 36.54 3.43 -15.44
CA GLU A 472 35.26 3.99 -15.90
C GLU A 472 34.16 2.92 -16.04
N ARG A 473 34.52 1.68 -16.39
CA ARG A 473 33.62 0.53 -16.60
C ARG A 473 33.49 -0.41 -15.40
N TYR A 474 34.18 -0.15 -14.28
CA TYR A 474 34.10 -0.97 -13.06
C TYR A 474 32.65 -1.37 -12.70
N ASN A 475 31.72 -0.41 -12.63
CA ASN A 475 30.32 -0.71 -12.30
C ASN A 475 29.54 -1.37 -13.43
N SER A 476 29.88 -1.17 -14.72
CA SER A 476 29.13 -1.77 -15.84
C SER A 476 29.46 -3.24 -16.02
N GLU A 477 30.73 -3.62 -15.96
CA GLU A 477 31.15 -5.02 -16.09
C GLU A 477 30.81 -5.84 -14.85
N TRP A 478 30.71 -5.21 -13.68
CA TRP A 478 30.31 -5.86 -12.43
C TRP A 478 28.92 -6.51 -12.52
N TRP A 479 28.02 -6.04 -13.39
CA TRP A 479 26.68 -6.62 -13.55
C TRP A 479 26.62 -7.74 -14.61
N TYR A 480 27.75 -8.15 -15.23
CA TYR A 480 27.74 -8.88 -16.50
C TYR A 480 28.09 -10.39 -16.46
N LEU A 481 28.75 -10.93 -15.41
CA LEU A 481 29.51 -12.21 -15.48
C LEU A 481 29.24 -13.23 -14.32
N ARG A 482 27.98 -13.58 -14.01
CA ARG A 482 27.61 -14.33 -12.78
C ARG A 482 27.79 -15.89 -12.82
N TYR A 483 28.86 -16.46 -12.21
CA TYR A 483 29.22 -17.91 -12.00
C TYR A 483 29.93 -18.06 -10.56
N PHE A 484 30.64 -19.08 -9.96
CA PHE A 484 30.79 -20.56 -10.03
C PHE A 484 31.46 -21.35 -8.82
N VAL A 485 32.76 -21.18 -8.46
CA VAL A 485 33.73 -22.30 -8.17
C VAL A 485 33.54 -23.27 -6.98
N SER A 486 33.83 -22.85 -5.73
CA SER A 486 34.07 -23.74 -4.56
C SER A 486 32.96 -24.75 -4.32
N PHE A 487 31.77 -24.30 -4.70
CA PHE A 487 30.49 -24.95 -4.59
C PHE A 487 30.39 -26.38 -5.16
N ILE A 488 31.12 -26.74 -6.22
CA ILE A 488 31.06 -28.12 -6.74
C ILE A 488 31.81 -29.09 -5.84
N VAL A 489 32.99 -28.66 -5.40
CA VAL A 489 33.95 -29.48 -4.64
C VAL A 489 33.31 -29.96 -3.33
N GLN A 490 32.45 -29.12 -2.71
CA GLN A 490 31.73 -29.47 -1.49
C GLN A 490 30.77 -30.66 -1.69
N PHE A 491 30.03 -30.76 -2.81
CA PHE A 491 29.11 -31.89 -3.03
C PHE A 491 29.84 -33.17 -3.40
N GLN A 492 30.97 -33.08 -4.10
CA GLN A 492 31.84 -34.24 -4.36
C GLN A 492 32.45 -34.80 -3.06
N PHE A 493 32.92 -33.92 -2.16
CA PHE A 493 33.37 -34.33 -0.83
C PHE A 493 32.22 -34.95 -0.02
N HIS A 494 31.05 -34.29 0.02
CA HIS A 494 29.87 -34.81 0.73
C HIS A 494 29.50 -36.22 0.23
N GLN A 495 29.34 -36.43 -1.10
CA GLN A 495 29.04 -37.74 -1.68
C GLN A 495 30.03 -38.84 -1.26
N LYS A 496 31.33 -38.53 -1.20
CA LYS A 496 32.34 -39.50 -0.73
C LYS A 496 32.24 -39.78 0.77
N LEU A 497 32.00 -38.76 1.59
CA LEU A 497 31.85 -38.92 3.04
C LEU A 497 30.58 -39.72 3.39
N CYS A 498 29.52 -39.58 2.60
CA CYS A 498 28.30 -40.38 2.68
C CYS A 498 28.57 -41.88 2.41
N GLN A 499 29.39 -42.20 1.41
CA GLN A 499 29.79 -43.58 1.12
C GLN A 499 30.57 -44.19 2.31
N GLU A 500 31.53 -43.45 2.87
CA GLU A 500 32.34 -43.90 4.02
C GLU A 500 31.54 -43.96 5.34
N ALA A 501 30.47 -43.18 5.47
CA ALA A 501 29.48 -43.29 6.53
C ALA A 501 28.45 -44.43 6.33
N GLY A 502 28.49 -45.13 5.19
CA GLY A 502 27.59 -46.24 4.88
C GLY A 502 26.16 -45.83 4.53
N HIS A 503 25.95 -44.61 4.01
CA HIS A 503 24.64 -44.13 3.57
C HIS A 503 24.15 -44.89 2.33
N ILE A 504 22.87 -45.29 2.32
CA ILE A 504 22.24 -46.02 1.21
C ILE A 504 20.88 -45.35 0.89
N GLY A 505 20.94 -44.18 0.27
CA GLY A 505 19.76 -43.39 -0.09
C GLY A 505 20.11 -42.13 -0.88
N PRO A 506 19.14 -41.26 -1.20
CA PRO A 506 19.38 -40.00 -1.91
C PRO A 506 20.41 -39.13 -1.17
N LEU A 507 21.27 -38.45 -1.93
CA LEU A 507 22.40 -37.73 -1.36
C LEU A 507 21.98 -36.62 -0.38
N HIS A 508 20.87 -35.92 -0.63
CA HIS A 508 20.35 -34.88 0.27
C HIS A 508 19.80 -35.38 1.62
N LYS A 509 19.67 -36.71 1.81
CA LYS A 509 19.30 -37.33 3.10
C LYS A 509 20.50 -37.93 3.85
N CYS A 510 21.72 -37.69 3.36
CA CYS A 510 22.94 -38.12 4.01
C CYS A 510 23.25 -37.29 5.26
N ASP A 511 23.77 -37.96 6.28
CA ASP A 511 24.31 -37.35 7.50
C ASP A 511 25.51 -38.19 7.96
N ILE A 512 26.64 -37.52 8.20
CA ILE A 512 27.93 -38.12 8.55
C ILE A 512 28.30 -37.95 10.03
N TYR A 513 27.42 -37.36 10.85
CA TYR A 513 27.63 -37.14 12.28
C TYR A 513 28.03 -38.46 12.99
N ARG A 514 29.07 -38.40 13.83
CA ARG A 514 29.69 -39.55 14.51
C ARG A 514 30.34 -40.62 13.61
N SER A 515 30.42 -40.43 12.28
CA SER A 515 31.14 -41.35 11.38
C SER A 515 32.66 -41.16 11.43
N LYS A 516 33.35 -42.03 12.17
CA LYS A 516 34.82 -42.03 12.26
C LYS A 516 35.52 -42.34 10.93
N ASN A 517 34.87 -43.06 10.03
CA ASN A 517 35.40 -43.35 8.70
C ASN A 517 35.39 -42.08 7.81
N ALA A 518 34.28 -41.34 7.82
CA ALA A 518 34.21 -40.03 7.17
C ALA A 518 35.20 -39.03 7.81
N GLY A 519 35.29 -39.02 9.15
CA GLY A 519 36.28 -38.23 9.89
C GLY A 519 37.73 -38.52 9.49
N ALA A 520 38.08 -39.80 9.23
CA ALA A 520 39.41 -40.18 8.76
C ALA A 520 39.73 -39.67 7.34
N VAL A 521 38.73 -39.63 6.44
CA VAL A 521 38.90 -39.03 5.11
C VAL A 521 39.05 -37.51 5.19
N LEU A 522 38.21 -36.84 5.99
CA LEU A 522 38.35 -35.40 6.27
C LEU A 522 39.74 -35.07 6.83
N ALA A 523 40.21 -35.80 7.84
CA ALA A 523 41.53 -35.62 8.43
C ALA A 523 42.66 -35.76 7.40
N LYS A 524 42.59 -36.76 6.50
CA LYS A 524 43.58 -36.96 5.42
C LYS A 524 43.62 -35.78 4.43
N ILE A 525 42.45 -35.24 4.06
CA ILE A 525 42.35 -34.07 3.17
C ILE A 525 42.96 -32.84 3.85
N MET A 526 42.61 -32.58 5.11
CA MET A 526 43.11 -31.41 5.86
C MET A 526 44.62 -31.48 6.13
N GLN A 527 45.13 -32.65 6.53
CA GLN A 527 46.55 -32.89 6.77
C GLN A 527 47.44 -32.71 5.53
N SER A 528 46.86 -32.80 4.32
CA SER A 528 47.61 -32.61 3.07
C SER A 528 48.05 -31.15 2.86
N GLY A 529 47.30 -30.17 3.39
CA GLY A 529 47.61 -28.74 3.22
C GLY A 529 47.91 -28.36 1.77
N SER A 530 48.84 -27.40 1.58
CA SER A 530 49.41 -27.06 0.26
C SER A 530 50.69 -27.84 -0.09
N SER A 531 50.87 -29.06 0.44
CA SER A 531 52.06 -29.91 0.19
C SER A 531 51.97 -30.73 -1.10
N LYS A 532 50.79 -30.84 -1.71
CA LYS A 532 50.53 -31.56 -2.97
C LYS A 532 49.55 -30.77 -3.85
N PRO A 533 49.61 -30.91 -5.19
CA PRO A 533 48.58 -30.38 -6.07
C PRO A 533 47.19 -30.92 -5.73
N TRP A 534 46.18 -30.04 -5.77
CA TRP A 534 44.81 -30.38 -5.37
C TRP A 534 44.21 -31.55 -6.17
N THR A 535 44.59 -31.72 -7.44
CA THR A 535 44.20 -32.85 -8.28
C THR A 535 44.70 -34.20 -7.74
N VAL A 536 45.88 -34.21 -7.09
CA VAL A 536 46.42 -35.37 -6.38
C VAL A 536 45.68 -35.57 -5.06
N VAL A 537 45.35 -34.50 -4.33
CA VAL A 537 44.55 -34.58 -3.09
C VAL A 537 43.16 -35.17 -3.35
N LEU A 538 42.48 -34.79 -4.44
CA LEU A 538 41.24 -35.46 -4.87
C LEU A 538 41.48 -36.92 -5.26
N GLN A 539 42.54 -37.22 -6.03
CA GLN A 539 42.81 -38.58 -6.47
C GLN A 539 43.08 -39.53 -5.29
N GLU A 540 43.71 -39.02 -4.23
CA GLU A 540 43.98 -39.76 -2.99
C GLU A 540 42.78 -39.85 -2.03
N SER A 541 41.73 -39.05 -2.20
CA SER A 541 40.62 -38.92 -1.23
C SER A 541 39.24 -39.30 -1.80
N LEU A 542 38.95 -38.85 -3.03
CA LEU A 542 37.73 -39.16 -3.78
C LEU A 542 37.92 -40.30 -4.80
N GLY A 543 39.17 -40.59 -5.21
CA GLY A 543 39.46 -41.55 -6.28
C GLY A 543 39.37 -40.99 -7.71
N THR A 544 39.18 -39.67 -7.85
CA THR A 544 39.17 -38.94 -9.13
C THR A 544 40.08 -37.71 -9.05
N ASN A 545 40.74 -37.31 -10.13
CA ASN A 545 41.54 -36.09 -10.21
C ASN A 545 40.79 -34.89 -10.82
N LYS A 546 39.45 -34.97 -10.95
CA LYS A 546 38.60 -33.97 -11.60
C LYS A 546 37.51 -33.40 -10.69
N MET A 547 37.18 -32.13 -10.92
CA MET A 547 35.92 -31.53 -10.45
C MET A 547 34.75 -32.00 -11.32
N ASP A 548 33.61 -32.29 -10.71
CA ASP A 548 32.43 -32.92 -11.34
C ASP A 548 31.14 -32.51 -10.61
N ALA A 549 30.20 -31.90 -11.34
CA ALA A 549 28.92 -31.43 -10.81
C ALA A 549 27.89 -32.56 -10.56
N SER A 550 28.18 -33.81 -10.94
CA SER A 550 27.24 -34.93 -10.84
C SER A 550 26.66 -35.12 -9.41
N ALA A 551 27.48 -34.96 -8.37
CA ALA A 551 27.02 -35.04 -6.99
C ALA A 551 26.08 -33.88 -6.60
N LEU A 552 26.31 -32.67 -7.12
CA LEU A 552 25.40 -31.54 -6.92
C LEU A 552 24.06 -31.78 -7.62
N MET A 553 24.09 -32.30 -8.85
CA MET A 553 22.89 -32.61 -9.62
C MET A 553 22.08 -33.73 -8.95
N GLU A 554 22.73 -34.76 -8.39
CA GLU A 554 22.09 -35.79 -7.57
C GLU A 554 21.41 -35.21 -6.32
N TYR A 555 22.07 -34.28 -5.61
CA TYR A 555 21.52 -33.63 -4.42
C TYR A 555 20.21 -32.88 -4.73
N PHE A 556 20.17 -32.06 -5.78
CA PHE A 556 19.00 -31.26 -6.18
C PHE A 556 18.08 -31.94 -7.20
N GLN A 557 18.24 -33.23 -7.48
CA GLN A 557 17.43 -33.94 -8.48
C GLN A 557 15.90 -33.85 -8.23
N PRO A 558 15.36 -33.97 -6.99
CA PRO A 558 13.91 -33.93 -6.77
C PRO A 558 13.28 -32.59 -7.17
N ILE A 559 13.87 -31.48 -6.72
CA ILE A 559 13.36 -30.13 -7.04
C ILE A 559 13.61 -29.76 -8.50
N THR A 560 14.66 -30.30 -9.13
CA THR A 560 14.93 -30.13 -10.57
C THR A 560 13.83 -30.78 -11.41
N THR A 561 13.44 -32.03 -11.09
CA THR A 561 12.31 -32.71 -11.76
C THR A 561 11.01 -31.91 -11.60
N TRP A 562 10.69 -31.49 -10.37
CA TRP A 562 9.48 -30.71 -10.07
C TRP A 562 9.42 -29.39 -10.84
N LEU A 563 10.50 -28.60 -10.86
CA LEU A 563 10.57 -27.32 -11.59
C LEU A 563 10.36 -27.50 -13.10
N VAL A 564 10.94 -28.56 -13.68
CA VAL A 564 10.78 -28.88 -15.12
C VAL A 564 9.34 -29.27 -15.45
N GLU A 565 8.64 -29.99 -14.57
CA GLU A 565 7.23 -30.35 -14.76
C GLU A 565 6.31 -29.14 -14.62
N GLN A 566 6.49 -28.29 -13.60
CA GLN A 566 5.68 -27.09 -13.40
C GLN A 566 5.79 -26.10 -14.57
N ASN A 567 7.02 -25.79 -15.01
CA ASN A 567 7.23 -24.80 -16.08
C ASN A 567 6.71 -25.29 -17.45
N LYS A 568 6.56 -26.61 -17.63
CA LYS A 568 5.94 -27.22 -18.82
C LYS A 568 4.40 -27.17 -18.81
N LEU A 569 3.79 -26.96 -17.64
CA LEU A 569 2.35 -26.77 -17.46
C LEU A 569 1.92 -25.31 -17.57
N SER A 570 2.78 -24.35 -17.18
CA SER A 570 2.45 -22.91 -17.20
C SER A 570 2.87 -22.15 -18.47
N GLY A 571 3.81 -22.70 -19.27
CA GLY A 571 4.24 -22.08 -20.54
C GLY A 571 5.18 -20.87 -20.40
N GLU A 572 5.95 -20.82 -19.32
CA GLU A 572 6.77 -19.67 -18.94
C GLU A 572 8.09 -19.50 -19.71
N THR A 573 8.62 -18.27 -19.69
CA THR A 573 9.88 -17.91 -20.37
C THR A 573 11.08 -18.04 -19.42
N LEU A 574 11.96 -19.00 -19.69
CA LEU A 574 13.25 -19.14 -19.01
C LEU A 574 14.22 -18.03 -19.43
N GLY A 575 15.02 -17.53 -18.47
CA GLY A 575 15.94 -16.41 -18.69
C GLY A 575 15.26 -15.04 -18.69
N TRP A 576 15.99 -14.01 -19.14
CA TRP A 576 15.51 -12.63 -19.20
C TRP A 576 15.81 -12.03 -20.58
N SER A 577 14.79 -12.00 -21.45
CA SER A 577 14.91 -11.38 -22.79
C SER A 577 15.03 -9.87 -22.72
N ASP A 578 14.49 -9.26 -21.67
CA ASP A 578 14.33 -7.82 -21.53
C ASP A 578 15.51 -7.29 -20.70
N PHE A 579 16.74 -7.54 -21.16
CA PHE A 579 17.98 -7.31 -20.41
C PHE A 579 18.16 -5.85 -19.94
N ASP A 580 17.77 -4.88 -20.78
CA ASP A 580 17.82 -3.44 -20.49
C ASP A 580 16.77 -2.98 -19.47
N TRP A 581 15.86 -3.85 -19.00
CA TRP A 581 14.74 -3.43 -18.15
C TRP A 581 15.16 -3.13 -16.72
N THR A 582 14.76 -1.96 -16.23
CA THR A 582 14.88 -1.54 -14.83
C THR A 582 13.53 -1.07 -14.29
N PRO A 583 13.21 -1.30 -13.00
CA PRO A 583 12.01 -0.76 -12.37
C PRO A 583 12.07 0.78 -12.26
N PRO A 584 10.92 1.48 -12.29
CA PRO A 584 10.87 2.93 -12.15
C PRO A 584 11.17 3.38 -10.71
N VAL A 585 11.77 4.56 -10.57
CA VAL A 585 11.95 5.22 -9.26
C VAL A 585 10.58 5.43 -8.59
N PRO A 586 10.39 5.06 -7.31
CA PRO A 586 9.10 5.26 -6.64
C PRO A 586 8.74 6.74 -6.49
N GLN A 587 7.45 7.06 -6.62
CA GLN A 587 6.95 8.41 -6.33
C GLN A 587 7.17 8.75 -4.84
N GLY A 588 7.68 9.95 -4.57
CA GLY A 588 8.04 10.42 -3.22
C GLY A 588 9.38 9.88 -2.70
N TYR A 589 10.14 9.14 -3.50
CA TYR A 589 11.50 8.71 -3.14
C TYR A 589 12.53 9.84 -3.37
N PRO A 590 13.49 10.06 -2.44
CA PRO A 590 13.69 9.39 -1.14
C PRO A 590 12.96 10.07 0.04
N GLU A 591 12.26 11.17 -0.20
CA GLU A 591 11.72 12.08 0.83
C GLU A 591 10.70 11.42 1.79
N ASP A 592 9.91 10.46 1.30
CA ASP A 592 8.95 9.68 2.10
C ASP A 592 9.64 8.78 3.15
N ILE A 593 10.85 8.29 2.89
CA ILE A 593 11.53 7.29 3.74
C ILE A 593 11.70 7.81 5.17
N ALA A 594 12.00 9.10 5.31
CA ALA A 594 12.19 9.76 6.60
C ALA A 594 10.87 10.08 7.33
N ASN A 595 9.72 9.93 6.67
CA ASN A 595 8.45 10.53 7.08
C ASN A 595 7.25 9.57 7.10
N LYS A 596 7.40 8.34 6.61
CA LYS A 596 6.31 7.38 6.45
C LYS A 596 6.54 6.04 7.15
N ILE A 597 5.46 5.47 7.69
CA ILE A 597 5.41 4.13 8.27
C ILE A 597 4.94 3.15 7.20
N THR A 598 5.71 2.08 6.97
CA THR A 598 5.47 1.08 5.91
C THR A 598 5.14 -0.32 6.45
N ASP A 599 5.01 -0.48 7.77
CA ASP A 599 4.59 -1.75 8.39
C ASP A 599 3.06 -1.86 8.48
N GLU A 600 2.52 -2.87 7.79
CA GLU A 600 1.10 -3.22 7.81
C GLU A 600 0.68 -3.90 9.14
N ALA A 601 1.59 -4.55 9.85
CA ALA A 601 1.30 -5.15 11.15
C ALA A 601 1.11 -4.05 12.22
N GLN A 602 2.00 -3.06 12.26
CA GLN A 602 1.82 -1.84 13.06
C GLN A 602 0.51 -1.11 12.70
N ALA A 603 0.18 -0.97 11.41
CA ALA A 603 -1.08 -0.37 10.97
C ALA A 603 -2.31 -1.13 11.51
N LYS A 604 -2.29 -2.47 11.51
CA LYS A 604 -3.38 -3.30 12.05
C LYS A 604 -3.58 -3.13 13.55
N LEU A 605 -2.50 -2.97 14.32
CA LEU A 605 -2.57 -2.66 15.76
C LEU A 605 -3.16 -1.27 16.00
N PHE A 606 -2.68 -0.26 15.27
CA PHE A 606 -3.19 1.12 15.32
C PHE A 606 -4.69 1.20 14.99
N LEU A 607 -5.16 0.48 13.97
CA LEU A 607 -6.59 0.46 13.61
C LEU A 607 -7.47 -0.25 14.65
N ALA A 608 -6.93 -1.23 15.39
CA ALA A 608 -7.65 -1.88 16.48
C ALA A 608 -7.87 -0.91 17.66
N GLU A 609 -6.82 -0.16 18.05
CA GLU A 609 -6.88 0.88 19.10
C GLU A 609 -7.83 2.02 18.72
N TYR A 610 -7.75 2.49 17.47
CA TYR A 610 -8.71 3.46 16.92
C TYR A 610 -10.14 2.95 17.06
N ASN A 611 -10.42 1.71 16.66
CA ASN A 611 -11.79 1.19 16.67
C ASN A 611 -12.37 1.13 18.10
N SER A 612 -11.59 0.69 19.09
CA SER A 612 -12.07 0.64 20.48
C SER A 612 -12.33 2.04 21.05
N THR A 613 -11.41 2.99 20.83
CA THR A 613 -11.55 4.35 21.40
C THR A 613 -12.60 5.19 20.66
N ALA A 614 -12.81 4.96 19.37
CA ALA A 614 -13.85 5.63 18.59
C ALA A 614 -15.27 5.17 19.00
N GLU A 615 -15.49 3.89 19.30
CA GLU A 615 -16.79 3.40 19.80
C GLU A 615 -17.22 4.12 21.10
N GLU A 616 -16.28 4.41 22.02
CA GLU A 616 -16.55 5.17 23.25
C GLU A 616 -16.79 6.66 22.99
N VAL A 617 -15.89 7.32 22.25
CA VAL A 617 -15.93 8.78 22.05
C VAL A 617 -17.10 9.20 21.16
N TRP A 618 -17.44 8.40 20.14
CA TRP A 618 -18.58 8.70 19.27
C TRP A 618 -19.91 8.44 20.00
N ASN A 619 -20.00 7.40 20.85
CA ASN A 619 -21.19 7.18 21.69
C ASN A 619 -21.47 8.38 22.61
N ALA A 620 -20.46 8.91 23.30
CA ALA A 620 -20.59 10.07 24.19
C ALA A 620 -21.07 11.34 23.45
N TYR A 621 -20.56 11.58 22.23
CA TYR A 621 -21.05 12.67 21.40
C TYR A 621 -22.49 12.45 20.91
N THR A 622 -22.85 11.24 20.47
CA THR A 622 -24.21 10.93 20.00
C THR A 622 -25.23 11.11 21.12
N GLU A 623 -24.93 10.71 22.36
CA GLU A 623 -25.82 10.96 23.51
C GLU A 623 -26.04 12.44 23.80
N ALA A 624 -24.97 13.26 23.81
CA ALA A 624 -25.11 14.69 24.01
C ALA A 624 -25.88 15.38 22.86
N SER A 625 -25.69 14.90 21.62
CA SER A 625 -26.42 15.41 20.45
C SER A 625 -27.90 14.98 20.45
N TRP A 626 -28.20 13.76 20.91
CA TRP A 626 -29.56 13.27 21.13
C TRP A 626 -30.30 14.05 22.23
N ALA A 627 -29.63 14.31 23.35
CA ALA A 627 -30.18 15.13 24.43
C ALA A 627 -30.58 16.52 23.92
N TYR A 628 -29.71 17.18 23.15
CA TYR A 628 -30.01 18.47 22.52
C TYR A 628 -31.13 18.39 21.47
N ASN A 629 -31.14 17.35 20.62
CA ASN A 629 -32.16 17.18 19.57
C ASN A 629 -33.57 16.91 20.13
N THR A 630 -33.64 16.30 21.32
CA THR A 630 -34.90 15.97 22.01
C THR A 630 -35.26 16.95 23.13
N ASP A 631 -34.42 17.94 23.42
CA ASP A 631 -34.63 19.01 24.40
C ASP A 631 -33.74 20.22 24.06
N ILE A 632 -34.27 21.14 23.25
CA ILE A 632 -33.54 22.29 22.73
C ILE A 632 -33.43 23.37 23.82
N ASN A 633 -32.32 23.37 24.54
CA ASN A 633 -31.94 24.40 25.50
C ASN A 633 -30.42 24.67 25.46
N GLU A 634 -29.99 25.79 26.06
CA GLU A 634 -28.59 26.24 25.99
C GLU A 634 -27.62 25.34 26.77
N GLU A 635 -28.07 24.68 27.84
CA GLU A 635 -27.24 23.74 28.62
C GLU A 635 -26.90 22.50 27.78
N ASN A 636 -27.91 21.87 27.18
CA ASN A 636 -27.73 20.77 26.23
C ASN A 636 -26.93 21.20 25.00
N LYS A 637 -27.13 22.43 24.49
CA LYS A 637 -26.35 22.97 23.36
C LYS A 637 -24.85 23.03 23.71
N GLN A 638 -24.51 23.63 24.85
CA GLN A 638 -23.10 23.76 25.27
C GLN A 638 -22.46 22.41 25.59
N PHE A 639 -23.22 21.47 26.19
CA PHE A 639 -22.74 20.11 26.43
C PHE A 639 -22.48 19.33 25.14
N MET A 640 -23.40 19.39 24.16
CA MET A 640 -23.18 18.83 22.82
C MET A 640 -21.96 19.44 22.13
N LEU A 641 -21.79 20.77 22.21
CA LEU A 641 -20.64 21.46 21.63
C LEU A 641 -19.32 21.06 22.31
N GLN A 642 -19.31 20.81 23.62
CA GLN A 642 -18.13 20.27 24.32
C GLN A 642 -17.79 18.86 23.81
N MET A 643 -18.73 17.93 23.83
CA MET A 643 -18.49 16.55 23.36
C MET A 643 -18.09 16.51 21.88
N ASN A 644 -18.59 17.43 21.06
CA ASN A 644 -18.14 17.55 19.66
C ASN A 644 -16.65 17.93 19.54
N LEU A 645 -16.12 18.78 20.42
CA LEU A 645 -14.70 19.14 20.43
C LEU A 645 -13.81 17.97 20.89
N GLU A 646 -14.30 17.16 21.84
CA GLU A 646 -13.60 15.97 22.30
C GLU A 646 -13.54 14.89 21.20
N MET A 647 -14.67 14.65 20.51
CA MET A 647 -14.72 13.81 19.30
C MET A 647 -13.83 14.35 18.17
N ALA A 648 -13.87 15.65 17.89
CA ALA A 648 -13.03 16.25 16.86
C ALA A 648 -11.53 16.15 17.21
N ASN A 649 -11.15 16.24 18.49
CA ASN A 649 -9.77 16.04 18.92
C ASN A 649 -9.31 14.58 18.75
N HIS A 650 -10.19 13.61 19.00
CA HIS A 650 -9.94 12.19 18.69
C HIS A 650 -9.70 11.99 17.18
N THR A 651 -10.63 12.43 16.33
CA THR A 651 -10.51 12.39 14.86
C THR A 651 -9.22 13.08 14.37
N LYS A 652 -8.86 14.23 14.96
CA LYS A 652 -7.64 14.99 14.64
C LYS A 652 -6.38 14.21 15.00
N THR A 653 -6.35 13.57 16.16
CA THR A 653 -5.21 12.77 16.64
C THR A 653 -5.02 11.53 15.75
N TYR A 654 -6.05 10.71 15.62
CA TYR A 654 -5.97 9.47 14.83
C TYR A 654 -5.83 9.73 13.32
N GLY A 655 -6.42 10.81 12.78
CA GLY A 655 -6.26 11.16 11.38
C GLY A 655 -4.87 11.67 11.02
N LEU A 656 -4.21 12.41 11.92
CA LEU A 656 -2.81 12.80 11.75
C LEU A 656 -1.85 11.60 11.87
N GLU A 657 -2.18 10.62 12.71
CA GLU A 657 -1.42 9.37 12.80
C GLU A 657 -1.62 8.49 11.55
N ALA A 658 -2.86 8.36 11.07
CA ALA A 658 -3.19 7.64 9.83
C ALA A 658 -2.43 8.20 8.60
N ARG A 659 -2.29 9.53 8.52
CA ARG A 659 -1.50 10.23 7.48
C ARG A 659 -0.01 9.88 7.47
N LYS A 660 0.54 9.26 8.52
CA LYS A 660 1.93 8.78 8.53
C LYS A 660 2.13 7.47 7.78
N TYR A 661 1.11 6.65 7.59
CA TYR A 661 1.28 5.37 6.88
C TYR A 661 1.40 5.60 5.36
N ASP A 662 2.27 4.82 4.70
CA ASP A 662 2.26 4.66 3.24
C ASP A 662 1.66 3.30 2.89
N THR A 663 0.40 3.32 2.45
CA THR A 663 -0.40 2.12 2.19
C THR A 663 -0.18 1.55 0.79
N ALA A 664 0.85 1.98 0.05
CA ALA A 664 1.11 1.49 -1.31
C ALA A 664 1.33 -0.03 -1.33
N ASP A 665 2.32 -0.50 -0.55
CA ASP A 665 2.84 -1.88 -0.57
C ASP A 665 2.04 -2.87 0.31
N PHE A 666 1.07 -2.38 1.11
CA PHE A 666 0.20 -3.18 1.98
C PHE A 666 -0.64 -4.18 1.16
N GLN A 667 -1.11 -5.26 1.78
CA GLN A 667 -1.88 -6.32 1.10
C GLN A 667 -3.37 -6.33 1.49
N ASP A 668 -3.71 -5.86 2.69
CA ASP A 668 -5.07 -5.85 3.23
C ASP A 668 -5.86 -4.64 2.72
N ALA A 669 -6.78 -4.89 1.79
CA ALA A 669 -7.62 -3.85 1.20
C ALA A 669 -8.50 -3.12 2.24
N SER A 670 -8.89 -3.77 3.34
CA SER A 670 -9.65 -3.13 4.41
C SER A 670 -8.78 -2.16 5.21
N VAL A 671 -7.53 -2.52 5.53
CA VAL A 671 -6.57 -1.59 6.16
C VAL A 671 -6.32 -0.37 5.26
N LYS A 672 -6.10 -0.56 3.95
CA LYS A 672 -5.97 0.55 3.00
C LYS A 672 -7.19 1.47 3.01
N ARG A 673 -8.40 0.89 2.97
CA ARG A 673 -9.67 1.64 2.92
C ARG A 673 -9.92 2.44 4.21
N ILE A 674 -9.65 1.84 5.38
CA ILE A 674 -9.79 2.54 6.67
C ILE A 674 -8.77 3.66 6.80
N LEU A 675 -7.48 3.41 6.54
CA LEU A 675 -6.45 4.46 6.61
C LEU A 675 -6.71 5.62 5.63
N LYS A 676 -7.23 5.34 4.44
CA LYS A 676 -7.70 6.36 3.49
C LYS A 676 -8.84 7.20 4.10
N LYS A 677 -9.83 6.59 4.75
CA LYS A 677 -10.95 7.30 5.41
C LYS A 677 -10.46 8.16 6.59
N LEU A 678 -9.63 7.61 7.47
CA LEU A 678 -9.09 8.33 8.63
C LEU A 678 -8.12 9.45 8.24
N SER A 679 -7.48 9.35 7.08
CA SER A 679 -6.63 10.43 6.55
C SER A 679 -7.42 11.68 6.13
N ASP A 680 -8.76 11.63 6.08
CA ASP A 680 -9.61 12.81 6.02
C ASP A 680 -10.10 13.17 7.43
N LEU A 681 -9.76 14.37 7.90
CA LEU A 681 -10.15 14.84 9.24
C LEU A 681 -11.49 15.60 9.20
N GLU A 682 -12.11 15.78 8.03
CA GLU A 682 -13.30 16.59 7.84
C GLU A 682 -13.14 17.99 8.51
N ARG A 683 -14.14 18.46 9.26
CA ARG A 683 -14.07 19.71 10.06
C ARG A 683 -12.96 19.74 11.10
N ALA A 684 -12.46 18.59 11.59
CA ALA A 684 -11.41 18.55 12.61
C ALA A 684 -10.03 19.00 12.09
N ALA A 685 -9.88 19.18 10.77
CA ALA A 685 -8.72 19.84 10.16
C ALA A 685 -8.65 21.35 10.48
N LEU A 686 -9.74 21.97 10.95
CA LEU A 686 -9.77 23.39 11.30
C LEU A 686 -8.94 23.69 12.57
N PRO A 687 -8.36 24.90 12.66
CA PRO A 687 -7.88 25.46 13.92
C PRO A 687 -9.00 25.55 14.96
N ASP A 688 -8.69 25.30 16.22
CA ASP A 688 -9.66 25.07 17.31
C ASP A 688 -10.63 26.23 17.57
N ALA A 689 -10.29 27.46 17.18
CA ALA A 689 -11.18 28.62 17.22
C ALA A 689 -12.20 28.62 16.06
N GLN A 690 -11.74 28.26 14.86
CA GLN A 690 -12.58 28.15 13.65
C GLN A 690 -13.46 26.90 13.67
N LEU A 691 -13.01 25.82 14.33
CA LEU A 691 -13.84 24.65 14.61
C LEU A 691 -15.00 24.98 15.57
N ARG A 692 -14.73 25.76 16.64
CA ARG A 692 -15.77 26.27 17.55
C ARG A 692 -16.76 27.17 16.82
N GLU A 693 -16.26 28.11 16.02
CA GLU A 693 -17.08 28.98 15.18
C GLU A 693 -17.97 28.18 14.22
N TYR A 694 -17.41 27.20 13.50
CA TYR A 694 -18.14 26.31 12.60
C TYR A 694 -19.26 25.54 13.32
N ASN A 695 -18.95 24.96 14.49
CA ASN A 695 -19.89 24.15 15.25
C ASN A 695 -21.03 24.98 15.85
N ASP A 696 -20.74 26.16 16.41
CA ASP A 696 -21.77 27.06 16.95
C ASP A 696 -22.63 27.69 15.84
N LEU A 697 -22.03 28.04 14.69
CA LEU A 697 -22.79 28.48 13.50
C LEU A 697 -23.76 27.39 13.04
N LEU A 698 -23.32 26.14 12.94
CA LEU A 698 -24.15 25.02 12.51
C LEU A 698 -25.34 24.81 13.47
N ALA A 699 -25.06 24.66 14.77
CA ALA A 699 -26.09 24.48 15.78
C ALA A 699 -27.07 25.68 15.84
N SER A 700 -26.57 26.91 15.70
CA SER A 700 -27.40 28.12 15.74
C SER A 700 -28.23 28.32 14.47
N MET A 701 -27.75 27.88 13.30
CA MET A 701 -28.53 27.84 12.07
C MET A 701 -29.67 26.81 12.17
N GLU A 702 -29.39 25.60 12.67
CA GLU A 702 -30.40 24.57 12.90
C GLU A 702 -31.45 25.01 13.95
N THR A 703 -31.02 25.65 15.05
CA THR A 703 -31.92 26.26 16.04
C THR A 703 -32.84 27.29 15.38
N THR A 704 -32.26 28.23 14.62
CA THR A 704 -32.98 29.33 13.95
C THR A 704 -34.02 28.83 12.97
N TYR A 705 -33.80 27.65 12.37
CA TYR A 705 -34.79 26.96 11.56
C TYR A 705 -35.88 26.32 12.43
N SER A 706 -35.51 25.47 13.39
CA SER A 706 -36.44 24.62 14.15
C SER A 706 -37.41 25.40 15.05
N VAL A 707 -37.00 26.56 15.58
CA VAL A 707 -37.86 27.39 16.45
C VAL A 707 -38.60 28.52 15.71
N ALA A 708 -38.48 28.60 14.38
CA ALA A 708 -39.13 29.65 13.60
C ALA A 708 -40.66 29.49 13.58
N LYS A 709 -41.37 30.61 13.72
CA LYS A 709 -42.85 30.69 13.73
C LYS A 709 -43.28 31.89 12.87
N VAL A 710 -44.40 31.76 12.18
CA VAL A 710 -44.99 32.78 11.28
C VAL A 710 -46.24 33.32 11.94
N CYS A 711 -46.29 34.62 12.19
CA CYS A 711 -47.38 35.24 12.94
C CYS A 711 -48.41 35.93 12.03
N GLU A 712 -49.66 35.86 12.45
CA GLU A 712 -50.83 36.53 11.89
C GLU A 712 -51.01 37.92 12.55
N ASP A 713 -51.79 38.82 11.92
CA ASP A 713 -51.94 40.21 12.38
C ASP A 713 -52.62 40.35 13.76
N ASP A 714 -53.27 39.29 14.24
CA ASP A 714 -53.88 39.21 15.59
C ASP A 714 -52.89 38.74 16.68
N GLY A 715 -51.67 38.34 16.29
CA GLY A 715 -50.63 37.83 17.19
C GLY A 715 -50.57 36.30 17.32
N ASN A 716 -51.42 35.54 16.63
CA ASN A 716 -51.31 34.08 16.57
C ASN A 716 -50.04 33.67 15.79
N CYS A 717 -49.21 32.76 16.31
CA CYS A 717 -47.90 32.42 15.72
C CYS A 717 -47.75 30.92 15.42
N LEU A 718 -47.76 30.58 14.13
CA LEU A 718 -47.80 29.22 13.60
C LEU A 718 -46.37 28.65 13.39
N PRO A 719 -46.00 27.51 14.00
CA PRO A 719 -44.77 26.79 13.68
C PRO A 719 -44.87 26.06 12.33
N LEU A 720 -43.73 25.53 11.84
CA LEU A 720 -43.72 24.69 10.64
C LEU A 720 -44.60 23.43 10.81
N ASP A 721 -44.39 22.73 11.93
CA ASP A 721 -45.00 21.43 12.23
C ASP A 721 -45.84 21.48 13.53
N PRO A 722 -47.16 21.20 13.45
CA PRO A 722 -47.92 20.77 12.26
C PRO A 722 -48.45 21.93 11.38
N ASP A 723 -48.55 23.15 11.91
CA ASP A 723 -49.53 24.14 11.45
C ASP A 723 -49.32 24.67 10.01
N LEU A 724 -48.11 25.12 9.66
CA LEU A 724 -47.86 25.63 8.31
C LEU A 724 -47.84 24.50 7.28
N ASN A 725 -47.31 23.33 7.60
CA ASN A 725 -47.37 22.17 6.72
C ASN A 725 -48.82 21.72 6.45
N LYS A 726 -49.68 21.73 7.49
CA LYS A 726 -51.13 21.50 7.33
C LYS A 726 -51.78 22.52 6.40
N ILE A 727 -51.47 23.81 6.55
CA ILE A 727 -51.97 24.86 5.64
C ILE A 727 -51.52 24.62 4.20
N MET A 728 -50.25 24.25 3.97
CA MET A 728 -49.73 23.97 2.63
C MET A 728 -50.35 22.73 1.99
N ALA A 729 -50.72 21.71 2.78
CA ALA A 729 -51.34 20.48 2.30
C ALA A 729 -52.86 20.61 2.08
N GLU A 730 -53.60 21.22 3.01
CA GLU A 730 -55.07 21.26 2.97
C GLU A 730 -55.66 22.50 2.28
N SER A 731 -54.96 23.65 2.30
CA SER A 731 -55.53 24.89 1.76
C SER A 731 -55.71 24.82 0.24
N ARG A 732 -56.85 25.34 -0.23
CA ARG A 732 -57.17 25.53 -1.65
C ARG A 732 -57.47 26.99 -1.98
N ASP A 733 -56.98 27.88 -1.13
CA ASP A 733 -56.99 29.35 -1.26
C ASP A 733 -55.57 29.85 -1.59
N TYR A 734 -55.46 30.66 -2.64
CA TYR A 734 -54.18 31.13 -3.19
C TYR A 734 -53.44 32.05 -2.22
N ASP A 735 -54.14 33.03 -1.64
CA ASP A 735 -53.51 34.08 -0.85
C ASP A 735 -53.16 33.55 0.57
N ARG A 736 -53.92 32.57 1.10
CA ARG A 736 -53.55 31.82 2.33
C ARG A 736 -52.32 30.93 2.14
N LEU A 737 -52.21 30.25 0.99
CA LEU A 737 -50.99 29.49 0.63
C LEU A 737 -49.79 30.43 0.47
N LEU A 738 -49.98 31.61 -0.13
CA LEU A 738 -48.94 32.62 -0.30
C LEU A 738 -48.45 33.17 1.05
N PHE A 739 -49.37 33.48 1.98
CA PHE A 739 -49.05 33.90 3.34
C PHE A 739 -48.11 32.90 4.05
N ALA A 740 -48.49 31.62 4.08
CA ALA A 740 -47.67 30.58 4.71
C ALA A 740 -46.30 30.42 4.03
N TRP A 741 -46.29 30.39 2.69
CA TRP A 741 -45.10 30.21 1.87
C TRP A 741 -44.08 31.35 2.02
N GLN A 742 -44.55 32.60 1.98
CA GLN A 742 -43.70 33.79 2.06
C GLN A 742 -43.30 34.08 3.52
N GLY A 743 -44.26 33.95 4.45
CA GLY A 743 -44.03 34.10 5.87
C GLY A 743 -42.92 33.17 6.37
N TRP A 744 -42.94 31.90 5.97
CA TRP A 744 -41.90 30.93 6.35
C TRP A 744 -40.50 31.34 5.88
N ARG A 745 -40.37 31.80 4.63
CA ARG A 745 -39.09 32.26 4.04
C ARG A 745 -38.55 33.53 4.69
N ASN A 746 -39.45 34.40 5.15
CA ASN A 746 -39.10 35.59 5.94
C ASN A 746 -38.71 35.21 7.38
N ALA A 747 -39.40 34.25 8.01
CA ALA A 747 -39.19 33.85 9.39
C ALA A 747 -37.94 32.97 9.61
N SER A 748 -37.57 32.15 8.62
CA SER A 748 -36.39 31.27 8.66
C SER A 748 -35.29 31.74 7.70
N GLY A 749 -35.48 31.54 6.39
CA GLY A 749 -34.49 31.74 5.32
C GLY A 749 -33.73 33.07 5.40
N ARG A 750 -34.44 34.21 5.42
CA ARG A 750 -33.83 35.56 5.51
C ARG A 750 -32.81 35.70 6.65
N LYS A 751 -33.09 35.14 7.83
CA LYS A 751 -32.20 35.23 9.01
C LYS A 751 -30.90 34.46 8.83
N LEU A 752 -30.93 33.38 8.04
CA LEU A 752 -29.81 32.44 7.88
C LEU A 752 -28.75 32.92 6.88
N ARG A 753 -29.04 33.91 6.02
CA ARG A 753 -28.17 34.28 4.88
C ARG A 753 -26.72 34.57 5.26
N GLN A 754 -26.49 35.38 6.30
CA GLN A 754 -25.15 35.80 6.71
C GLN A 754 -24.39 34.65 7.39
N SER A 755 -25.07 33.89 8.26
CA SER A 755 -24.52 32.68 8.89
C SER A 755 -24.13 31.64 7.84
N TYR A 756 -24.95 31.45 6.81
CA TYR A 756 -24.67 30.49 5.73
C TYR A 756 -23.46 30.92 4.87
N LYS A 757 -23.31 32.22 4.56
CA LYS A 757 -22.10 32.74 3.89
C LYS A 757 -20.84 32.40 4.69
N ARG A 758 -20.84 32.67 6.01
CA ARG A 758 -19.70 32.38 6.88
C ARG A 758 -19.44 30.87 7.05
N TYR A 759 -20.51 30.08 7.12
CA TYR A 759 -20.44 28.61 7.11
C TYR A 759 -19.74 28.08 5.85
N VAL A 760 -20.10 28.58 4.65
CA VAL A 760 -19.48 28.17 3.37
C VAL A 760 -17.98 28.45 3.34
N GLU A 761 -17.53 29.59 3.88
CA GLU A 761 -16.10 29.91 4.01
C GLU A 761 -15.36 28.84 4.84
N LEU A 762 -15.87 28.53 6.04
CA LEU A 762 -15.26 27.59 6.98
C LEU A 762 -15.31 26.13 6.47
N ALA A 763 -16.42 25.71 5.87
CA ALA A 763 -16.56 24.39 5.26
C ALA A 763 -15.54 24.17 4.13
N ASN A 764 -15.37 25.17 3.27
CA ASN A 764 -14.38 25.14 2.21
C ASN A 764 -12.93 25.22 2.73
N MET A 765 -12.68 25.87 3.86
CA MET A 765 -11.38 25.81 4.53
C MET A 765 -11.07 24.39 5.04
N ALA A 766 -12.02 23.75 5.72
CA ALA A 766 -11.88 22.37 6.18
C ALA A 766 -11.60 21.39 5.02
N ALA A 767 -12.39 21.47 3.94
CA ALA A 767 -12.22 20.62 2.76
C ALA A 767 -10.81 20.75 2.14
N ARG A 768 -10.30 21.98 2.00
CA ARG A 768 -8.94 22.25 1.49
C ARG A 768 -7.84 21.76 2.41
N SER A 769 -8.00 21.84 3.73
CA SER A 769 -7.06 21.24 4.70
C SER A 769 -7.03 19.70 4.69
N ASN A 770 -7.95 19.06 3.97
CA ASN A 770 -7.96 17.63 3.69
C ASN A 770 -7.61 17.27 2.22
N GLY A 771 -7.29 18.27 1.39
CA GLY A 771 -6.85 18.05 0.00
C GLY A 771 -7.96 18.09 -1.06
N HIS A 772 -9.20 18.37 -0.69
CA HIS A 772 -10.30 18.61 -1.64
C HIS A 772 -10.28 20.06 -2.14
N ALA A 773 -10.85 20.33 -3.32
CA ALA A 773 -10.96 21.70 -3.85
C ALA A 773 -11.94 22.57 -3.04
N ASP A 774 -13.07 21.97 -2.67
CA ASP A 774 -14.24 22.58 -2.04
C ASP A 774 -15.03 21.53 -1.23
N ASN A 775 -15.95 21.96 -0.38
CA ASN A 775 -16.76 21.04 0.45
C ASN A 775 -17.74 20.18 -0.38
N GLY A 776 -18.17 20.64 -1.55
CA GLY A 776 -18.93 19.82 -2.49
C GLY A 776 -18.09 18.68 -3.07
N ALA A 777 -16.82 18.92 -3.42
CA ALA A 777 -15.90 17.87 -3.87
C ALA A 777 -15.69 16.80 -2.79
N PHE A 778 -15.55 17.19 -1.52
CA PHE A 778 -15.53 16.26 -0.39
C PHE A 778 -16.81 15.40 -0.36
N TRP A 779 -18.00 16.00 -0.41
CA TRP A 779 -19.27 15.24 -0.42
C TRP A 779 -19.42 14.30 -1.62
N ARG A 780 -18.97 14.72 -2.82
CA ARG A 780 -18.98 13.87 -4.01
C ARG A 780 -18.00 12.70 -3.90
N SER A 781 -16.91 12.85 -3.15
CA SER A 781 -15.91 11.78 -2.93
C SER A 781 -16.46 10.54 -2.21
N LEU A 782 -17.53 10.70 -1.41
CA LEU A 782 -18.22 9.61 -0.70
C LEU A 782 -18.87 8.58 -1.64
N TYR A 783 -19.08 8.93 -2.91
CA TYR A 783 -19.58 8.03 -3.94
C TYR A 783 -18.45 7.33 -4.72
N GLU A 784 -17.17 7.68 -4.48
CA GLU A 784 -15.97 7.11 -5.13
C GLU A 784 -16.00 7.05 -6.68
N THR A 785 -16.86 7.85 -7.31
CA THR A 785 -17.10 7.85 -8.77
C THR A 785 -16.63 9.17 -9.40
N PRO A 786 -15.55 9.18 -10.22
CA PRO A 786 -15.03 10.42 -10.83
C PRO A 786 -15.99 11.13 -11.79
N THR A 787 -17.00 10.42 -12.32
CA THR A 787 -17.99 10.90 -13.29
C THR A 787 -19.34 11.30 -12.66
N PHE A 788 -19.42 11.37 -11.32
CA PHE A 788 -20.70 11.42 -10.61
C PHE A 788 -21.64 12.57 -11.04
N GLU A 789 -21.12 13.78 -11.32
CA GLU A 789 -21.95 14.89 -11.83
C GLU A 789 -22.53 14.60 -13.23
N GLN A 790 -21.77 13.92 -14.10
CA GLN A 790 -22.21 13.52 -15.43
C GLN A 790 -23.23 12.37 -15.38
N ASP A 791 -23.00 11.40 -14.49
CA ASP A 791 -23.87 10.22 -14.32
C ASP A 791 -25.26 10.65 -13.82
N LEU A 792 -25.32 11.56 -12.84
CA LEU A 792 -26.58 12.13 -12.33
C LEU A 792 -27.35 12.92 -13.40
N GLU A 793 -26.64 13.74 -14.20
CA GLU A 793 -27.24 14.52 -15.29
C GLU A 793 -27.75 13.61 -16.44
N ALA A 794 -27.18 12.42 -16.62
CA ALA A 794 -27.69 11.41 -17.55
C ALA A 794 -28.99 10.77 -17.02
N LEU A 795 -28.98 10.25 -15.78
CA LEU A 795 -30.17 9.69 -15.12
C LEU A 795 -31.34 10.69 -15.14
N TRP A 796 -31.08 11.98 -14.85
CA TRP A 796 -32.10 13.03 -14.92
C TRP A 796 -32.69 13.20 -16.33
N LYS A 797 -31.88 13.14 -17.39
CA LYS A 797 -32.38 13.26 -18.78
C LYS A 797 -33.28 12.10 -19.21
N GLU A 798 -33.02 10.90 -18.71
CA GLU A 798 -33.86 9.73 -18.94
C GLU A 798 -35.21 9.83 -18.21
N LEU A 799 -35.23 10.48 -17.03
CA LEU A 799 -36.45 10.74 -16.23
C LEU A 799 -37.28 11.93 -16.73
N GLN A 800 -36.64 12.89 -17.40
CA GLN A 800 -37.25 14.16 -17.81
C GLN A 800 -38.59 14.00 -18.60
N PRO A 801 -38.76 13.06 -19.55
CA PRO A 801 -40.02 12.92 -20.30
C PRO A 801 -41.23 12.56 -19.43
N LEU A 802 -41.04 11.75 -18.38
CA LEU A 802 -42.09 11.43 -17.40
C LEU A 802 -42.42 12.66 -16.54
N TYR A 803 -41.39 13.35 -16.01
CA TYR A 803 -41.61 14.56 -15.22
C TYR A 803 -42.34 15.67 -16.02
N LEU A 804 -41.96 15.90 -17.28
CA LEU A 804 -42.60 16.91 -18.13
C LEU A 804 -44.08 16.60 -18.42
N ASN A 805 -44.43 15.31 -18.54
CA ASN A 805 -45.81 14.86 -18.71
C ASN A 805 -46.64 15.06 -17.42
N LEU A 806 -46.07 14.74 -16.25
CA LEU A 806 -46.71 14.97 -14.95
C LEU A 806 -46.91 16.47 -14.70
N HIS A 807 -45.88 17.29 -14.94
CA HIS A 807 -45.91 18.75 -14.78
C HIS A 807 -47.01 19.40 -15.64
N ALA A 808 -47.12 19.03 -16.91
CA ALA A 808 -48.14 19.57 -17.82
C ALA A 808 -49.57 19.23 -17.33
N TYR A 809 -49.81 17.97 -16.95
CA TYR A 809 -51.09 17.50 -16.43
C TYR A 809 -51.49 18.25 -15.14
N VAL A 810 -50.56 18.37 -14.18
CA VAL A 810 -50.77 19.08 -12.91
C VAL A 810 -51.00 20.57 -13.13
N ARG A 811 -50.22 21.23 -14.01
CA ARG A 811 -50.40 22.65 -14.37
C ARG A 811 -51.78 22.91 -14.96
N ARG A 812 -52.29 22.02 -15.81
CA ARG A 812 -53.64 22.08 -16.36
C ARG A 812 -54.72 21.94 -15.29
N ALA A 813 -54.53 21.05 -14.32
CA ALA A 813 -55.45 20.92 -13.18
C ALA A 813 -55.45 22.17 -12.29
N LEU A 814 -54.27 22.71 -11.96
CA LEU A 814 -54.13 23.97 -11.22
C LEU A 814 -54.75 25.15 -11.98
N TYR A 815 -54.63 25.21 -13.31
CA TYR A 815 -55.32 26.21 -14.14
C TYR A 815 -56.85 26.12 -14.01
N LYS A 816 -57.44 24.92 -13.99
CA LYS A 816 -58.89 24.73 -13.76
C LYS A 816 -59.33 25.22 -12.38
N LYS A 817 -58.45 25.18 -11.38
CA LYS A 817 -58.74 25.59 -9.99
C LYS A 817 -58.49 27.09 -9.72
N TYR A 818 -57.40 27.65 -10.23
CA TYR A 818 -56.92 29.01 -9.88
C TYR A 818 -57.02 30.03 -11.03
N GLY A 819 -57.33 29.60 -12.26
CA GLY A 819 -57.60 30.47 -13.40
C GLY A 819 -56.37 31.07 -14.08
N ALA A 820 -56.62 31.73 -15.22
CA ALA A 820 -55.58 32.23 -16.14
C ALA A 820 -54.71 33.38 -15.58
N GLU A 821 -55.23 34.16 -14.64
CA GLU A 821 -54.47 35.23 -13.97
C GLU A 821 -53.38 34.68 -13.05
N ARG A 822 -53.55 33.44 -12.57
CA ARG A 822 -52.69 32.80 -11.57
C ARG A 822 -51.89 31.61 -12.11
N ILE A 823 -52.19 31.11 -13.32
CA ILE A 823 -51.49 30.01 -14.00
C ILE A 823 -51.42 30.27 -15.52
N ASN A 824 -50.22 30.23 -16.11
CA ASN A 824 -50.06 30.11 -17.57
C ASN A 824 -49.90 28.63 -17.97
N LEU A 825 -50.76 28.12 -18.87
CA LEU A 825 -50.69 26.75 -19.42
C LEU A 825 -49.40 26.41 -20.19
N LYS A 826 -48.56 27.41 -20.49
CA LYS A 826 -47.23 27.28 -21.12
C LYS A 826 -46.08 27.78 -20.24
N GLY A 827 -46.37 28.29 -19.04
CA GLY A 827 -45.39 28.87 -18.12
C GLY A 827 -45.01 27.92 -16.97
N PRO A 828 -44.09 28.34 -16.10
CA PRO A 828 -43.80 27.62 -14.85
C PRO A 828 -45.00 27.65 -13.88
N ILE A 829 -45.04 26.70 -12.93
CA ILE A 829 -46.08 26.66 -11.88
C ILE A 829 -45.63 27.51 -10.67
N PRO A 830 -46.51 28.34 -10.07
CA PRO A 830 -46.19 29.06 -8.84
C PRO A 830 -45.89 28.11 -7.67
N ALA A 831 -44.73 28.24 -7.06
CA ALA A 831 -44.12 27.28 -6.13
C ALA A 831 -44.79 27.10 -4.74
N HIS A 832 -46.04 27.54 -4.58
CA HIS A 832 -46.84 27.49 -3.35
C HIS A 832 -48.15 26.71 -3.51
N LEU A 833 -48.50 26.28 -4.74
CA LEU A 833 -49.78 25.64 -5.07
C LEU A 833 -49.73 24.11 -5.15
N LEU A 834 -48.69 23.50 -4.59
CA LEU A 834 -48.28 22.11 -4.85
C LEU A 834 -48.23 21.27 -3.57
N GLY A 835 -49.16 21.51 -2.63
CA GLY A 835 -49.39 20.65 -1.45
C GLY A 835 -48.30 20.67 -0.36
N ASN A 836 -47.21 21.43 -0.56
CA ASN A 836 -46.01 21.33 0.25
C ASN A 836 -45.23 22.66 0.29
N MET A 837 -44.64 22.99 1.45
CA MET A 837 -43.88 24.23 1.70
C MET A 837 -42.75 24.52 0.69
N TRP A 838 -42.16 23.48 0.11
CA TRP A 838 -41.07 23.58 -0.88
C TRP A 838 -41.49 23.13 -2.29
N ALA A 839 -42.71 22.62 -2.47
CA ALA A 839 -43.12 21.91 -3.69
C ALA A 839 -42.13 20.79 -4.08
N GLN A 840 -41.57 20.09 -3.07
CA GLN A 840 -40.71 18.93 -3.29
C GLN A 840 -41.50 17.66 -3.61
N THR A 841 -42.71 17.55 -3.06
CA THR A 841 -43.64 16.43 -3.21
C THR A 841 -45.03 17.06 -3.36
N TRP A 842 -45.88 16.48 -4.20
CA TRP A 842 -47.15 17.05 -4.64
C TRP A 842 -48.37 16.19 -4.24
N SER A 843 -48.17 15.17 -3.39
CA SER A 843 -49.23 14.29 -2.86
C SER A 843 -50.39 15.08 -2.25
N GLY A 844 -50.07 16.15 -1.52
CA GLY A 844 -51.03 17.07 -0.89
C GLY A 844 -51.95 17.86 -1.84
N ILE A 845 -51.92 17.64 -3.16
CA ILE A 845 -52.95 18.15 -4.11
C ILE A 845 -53.66 17.03 -4.90
N MET A 846 -53.62 15.79 -4.42
CA MET A 846 -54.26 14.63 -5.07
C MET A 846 -55.75 14.87 -5.37
N ASP A 847 -56.48 15.60 -4.52
CA ASP A 847 -57.87 16.01 -4.72
C ASP A 847 -58.10 16.84 -6.01
N LEU A 848 -57.12 17.67 -6.40
CA LEU A 848 -57.19 18.50 -7.60
C LEU A 848 -56.79 17.74 -8.88
N VAL A 849 -56.03 16.66 -8.73
CA VAL A 849 -55.35 15.97 -9.85
C VAL A 849 -55.71 14.49 -9.97
N ASN A 850 -56.68 14.00 -9.20
CA ASN A 850 -57.12 12.61 -9.23
C ASN A 850 -57.67 12.23 -10.62
N PRO A 851 -57.04 11.26 -11.34
CA PRO A 851 -57.46 10.86 -12.68
C PRO A 851 -58.90 10.35 -12.78
N TYR A 852 -59.34 9.55 -11.80
CA TYR A 852 -60.66 8.92 -11.77
C TYR A 852 -61.31 9.10 -10.38
N PRO A 853 -62.02 10.21 -10.13
CA PRO A 853 -62.56 10.55 -8.80
C PRO A 853 -63.55 9.54 -8.23
N ASP A 854 -64.28 8.81 -9.08
CA ASP A 854 -65.29 7.82 -8.69
C ASP A 854 -64.71 6.43 -8.35
N ALA A 855 -63.41 6.21 -8.59
CA ALA A 855 -62.71 4.95 -8.29
C ALA A 855 -62.05 4.98 -6.90
N THR A 856 -61.91 3.81 -6.26
CA THR A 856 -61.37 3.70 -4.89
C THR A 856 -60.01 4.38 -4.75
N GLN A 857 -59.88 5.22 -3.73
CA GLN A 857 -58.64 5.94 -3.38
C GLN A 857 -57.80 5.12 -2.40
N VAL A 858 -56.49 5.37 -2.37
CA VAL A 858 -55.51 4.55 -1.61
C VAL A 858 -55.15 5.16 -0.25
N ASP A 859 -55.54 6.41 0.03
CA ASP A 859 -55.30 7.04 1.34
C ASP A 859 -56.08 6.32 2.46
N VAL A 860 -55.33 5.76 3.40
CA VAL A 860 -55.83 5.03 4.57
C VAL A 860 -55.91 5.88 5.83
N THR A 861 -55.60 7.17 5.79
CA THR A 861 -55.54 8.06 6.97
C THR A 861 -56.82 8.02 7.81
N GLN A 862 -58.00 8.17 7.21
CA GLN A 862 -59.27 8.06 7.95
C GLN A 862 -59.49 6.64 8.52
N SER A 863 -59.07 5.60 7.79
CA SER A 863 -59.17 4.21 8.19
C SER A 863 -58.28 3.89 9.40
N MET A 864 -57.08 4.48 9.48
CA MET A 864 -56.19 4.40 10.64
C MET A 864 -56.83 5.08 11.87
N ILE A 865 -57.40 6.28 11.69
CA ILE A 865 -58.07 7.05 12.74
C ILE A 865 -59.31 6.30 13.26
N ASP A 866 -60.19 5.83 12.38
CA ASP A 866 -61.42 5.10 12.73
C ASP A 866 -61.15 3.76 13.44
N LYS A 867 -60.02 3.12 13.12
CA LYS A 867 -59.54 1.89 13.77
C LYS A 867 -58.68 2.15 15.01
N GLY A 868 -58.50 3.42 15.42
CA GLY A 868 -57.82 3.81 16.65
C GLY A 868 -56.31 3.56 16.65
N TRP A 869 -55.63 3.74 15.51
CA TRP A 869 -54.17 3.64 15.43
C TRP A 869 -53.48 4.80 16.18
N ASP A 870 -52.31 4.51 16.75
CA ASP A 870 -51.39 5.49 17.31
C ASP A 870 -49.98 5.33 16.69
N ALA A 871 -49.06 6.24 17.04
CA ALA A 871 -47.68 6.19 16.55
C ALA A 871 -46.98 4.87 16.91
N LEU A 872 -47.18 4.35 18.13
CA LEU A 872 -46.58 3.09 18.55
C LEU A 872 -47.04 1.92 17.68
N ARG A 873 -48.33 1.87 17.30
CA ARG A 873 -48.86 0.88 16.36
C ARG A 873 -48.20 0.99 14.98
N MET A 874 -47.98 2.21 14.48
CA MET A 874 -47.33 2.42 13.18
C MET A 874 -45.91 1.84 13.17
N PHE A 875 -45.11 2.10 14.22
CA PHE A 875 -43.78 1.49 14.37
C PHE A 875 -43.85 -0.04 14.55
N GLN A 876 -44.80 -0.56 15.34
CA GLN A 876 -44.98 -2.01 15.51
C GLN A 876 -45.32 -2.75 14.20
N GLU A 877 -46.15 -2.16 13.33
CA GLU A 877 -46.47 -2.77 12.03
C GLU A 877 -45.27 -2.74 11.07
N SER A 878 -44.38 -1.76 11.22
CA SER A 878 -43.10 -1.74 10.52
C SER A 878 -42.16 -2.85 10.99
N ASP A 879 -42.01 -3.04 12.30
CA ASP A 879 -41.23 -4.16 12.87
C ASP A 879 -41.83 -5.53 12.45
N ASN A 880 -43.16 -5.64 12.41
CA ASN A 880 -43.85 -6.79 11.83
C ASN A 880 -43.50 -7.00 10.35
N PHE A 881 -43.25 -5.95 9.56
CA PHE A 881 -42.80 -6.08 8.18
C PHE A 881 -41.36 -6.62 8.11
N PHE A 882 -40.39 -5.97 8.78
CA PHE A 882 -38.98 -6.38 8.76
C PHE A 882 -38.78 -7.83 9.24
N THR A 883 -39.41 -8.19 10.36
CA THR A 883 -39.40 -9.57 10.87
C THR A 883 -40.14 -10.56 9.95
N SER A 884 -41.19 -10.13 9.23
CA SER A 884 -41.86 -10.98 8.23
C SER A 884 -40.91 -11.42 7.12
N VAL A 885 -40.05 -10.54 6.61
CA VAL A 885 -39.04 -10.88 5.59
C VAL A 885 -37.79 -11.55 6.20
N GLY A 886 -37.70 -11.64 7.52
CA GLY A 886 -36.64 -12.38 8.21
C GLY A 886 -35.37 -11.55 8.46
N LEU A 887 -35.53 -10.23 8.51
CA LEU A 887 -34.55 -9.33 9.10
C LEU A 887 -34.75 -9.29 10.62
N GLU A 888 -33.96 -8.49 11.33
CA GLU A 888 -33.91 -8.48 12.80
C GLU A 888 -35.06 -7.67 13.41
N ALA A 889 -35.58 -8.11 14.55
CA ALA A 889 -36.57 -7.35 15.31
C ALA A 889 -35.91 -6.18 16.04
N MET A 890 -36.63 -5.07 16.21
CA MET A 890 -36.09 -3.91 16.93
C MET A 890 -35.80 -4.24 18.41
N PRO A 891 -34.62 -3.85 18.95
CA PRO A 891 -34.20 -4.20 20.31
C PRO A 891 -35.07 -3.51 21.37
N PHE A 892 -35.02 -4.01 22.61
CA PHE A 892 -35.82 -3.45 23.71
C PHE A 892 -35.48 -1.97 23.98
N GLU A 893 -34.20 -1.64 23.92
CA GLU A 893 -33.65 -0.30 24.08
C GLU A 893 -34.26 0.71 23.08
N PHE A 894 -34.44 0.31 21.82
CA PHE A 894 -35.06 1.15 20.78
C PHE A 894 -36.47 1.61 21.20
N TRP A 895 -37.32 0.68 21.67
CA TRP A 895 -38.69 0.99 22.09
C TRP A 895 -38.75 1.84 23.37
N ASN A 896 -37.76 1.70 24.25
CA ASN A 896 -37.70 2.40 25.53
C ASN A 896 -37.07 3.81 25.42
N MET A 897 -36.24 4.07 24.41
CA MET A 897 -35.41 5.28 24.33
C MET A 897 -35.69 6.18 23.11
N SER A 898 -36.44 5.70 22.11
CA SER A 898 -36.84 6.50 20.94
C SER A 898 -37.90 7.57 21.28
N MET A 899 -37.89 8.68 20.53
CA MET A 899 -38.90 9.74 20.62
C MET A 899 -39.87 9.59 19.43
N LEU A 900 -40.92 8.77 19.63
CA LEU A 900 -41.90 8.40 18.60
C LEU A 900 -43.10 9.37 18.49
N THR A 901 -43.18 10.38 19.36
CA THR A 901 -44.21 11.42 19.38
C THR A 901 -43.63 12.75 19.84
N LYS A 902 -44.28 13.88 19.50
CA LYS A 902 -43.86 15.21 19.94
C LYS A 902 -44.16 15.40 21.45
N PRO A 903 -43.15 15.72 22.30
CA PRO A 903 -43.40 16.10 23.70
C PRO A 903 -44.21 17.40 23.80
N ALA A 904 -44.93 17.59 24.90
CA ALA A 904 -45.77 18.77 25.14
C ALA A 904 -45.11 19.83 26.05
N ASP A 905 -43.96 19.50 26.62
CA ASP A 905 -43.27 20.20 27.72
C ASP A 905 -41.94 20.85 27.30
N ARG A 906 -41.42 20.53 26.11
CA ARG A 906 -40.12 21.00 25.59
C ARG A 906 -40.12 21.15 24.06
N GLU A 907 -39.30 22.06 23.55
CA GLU A 907 -39.09 22.26 22.10
C GLU A 907 -38.07 21.22 21.57
N VAL A 908 -38.32 20.64 20.39
CA VAL A 908 -37.56 19.50 19.83
C VAL A 908 -37.34 19.62 18.33
N VAL A 909 -36.32 18.94 17.78
CA VAL A 909 -36.11 18.85 16.33
C VAL A 909 -37.09 17.81 15.74
N CYS A 910 -38.24 18.27 15.25
CA CYS A 910 -39.31 17.37 14.79
C CYS A 910 -39.04 16.62 13.47
N HIS A 911 -38.09 17.07 12.65
CA HIS A 911 -37.71 16.37 11.41
C HIS A 911 -37.29 14.93 11.73
N ALA A 912 -37.88 13.94 11.06
CA ALA A 912 -37.58 12.53 11.28
C ALA A 912 -36.07 12.24 11.13
N SER A 913 -35.54 11.36 12.00
CA SER A 913 -34.19 10.80 11.85
C SER A 913 -33.97 9.57 12.75
N ALA A 914 -33.27 8.58 12.21
CA ALA A 914 -32.70 7.42 12.89
C ALA A 914 -31.24 7.65 13.34
N TRP A 915 -30.84 7.03 14.45
CA TRP A 915 -29.58 7.26 15.14
C TRP A 915 -28.90 5.95 15.55
N ASP A 916 -27.62 5.75 15.18
CA ASP A 916 -26.72 4.72 15.69
C ASP A 916 -25.85 5.33 16.81
N PHE A 917 -25.88 4.74 18.00
CA PHE A 917 -25.10 5.20 19.15
C PHE A 917 -23.71 4.53 19.24
N TYR A 918 -23.29 3.84 18.17
CA TYR A 918 -21.98 3.20 17.93
C TYR A 918 -21.57 2.10 18.94
N ASN A 919 -22.34 1.88 20.00
CA ASN A 919 -22.13 0.86 21.03
C ASN A 919 -22.69 -0.54 20.66
N ARG A 920 -23.18 -0.71 19.42
CA ARG A 920 -23.73 -1.95 18.82
C ARG A 920 -25.05 -2.47 19.43
N LYS A 921 -25.71 -1.71 20.30
CA LYS A 921 -26.93 -2.13 21.02
C LYS A 921 -28.05 -1.10 20.93
N ASP A 922 -27.68 0.16 21.00
CA ASP A 922 -28.58 1.29 21.16
C ASP A 922 -28.75 2.00 19.82
N PHE A 923 -29.99 2.02 19.36
CA PHE A 923 -30.42 2.59 18.10
C PHE A 923 -31.78 3.23 18.36
N ARG A 924 -32.00 4.46 17.88
CA ARG A 924 -33.20 5.25 18.23
C ARG A 924 -33.77 5.99 17.03
N ILE A 925 -35.08 6.24 17.01
CA ILE A 925 -35.75 7.14 16.06
C ILE A 925 -36.33 8.36 16.79
N LYS A 926 -36.21 9.53 16.16
CA LYS A 926 -36.76 10.81 16.65
C LYS A 926 -37.69 11.42 15.60
N GLN A 927 -38.98 11.16 15.71
CA GLN A 927 -40.03 11.65 14.80
C GLN A 927 -41.21 12.21 15.61
N CYS A 928 -41.74 13.36 15.19
CA CYS A 928 -42.98 13.92 15.74
C CYS A 928 -44.22 13.29 15.09
N THR A 929 -44.35 11.97 15.16
CA THR A 929 -45.28 11.19 14.31
C THR A 929 -46.75 11.60 14.46
N VAL A 930 -47.42 11.75 13.31
CA VAL A 930 -48.87 11.99 13.20
C VAL A 930 -49.55 10.76 12.60
N VAL A 931 -50.78 10.45 13.00
CA VAL A 931 -51.53 9.28 12.49
C VAL A 931 -52.11 9.58 11.10
N ASN A 932 -51.30 9.35 10.06
CA ASN A 932 -51.67 9.48 8.65
C ASN A 932 -50.83 8.54 7.75
N MET A 933 -51.15 8.44 6.46
CA MET A 933 -50.45 7.56 5.51
C MET A 933 -49.02 8.00 5.17
N ASP A 934 -48.74 9.30 5.04
CA ASP A 934 -47.40 9.83 4.75
C ASP A 934 -46.43 9.57 5.92
N ASP A 935 -46.91 9.70 7.16
CA ASP A 935 -46.15 9.33 8.36
C ASP A 935 -45.98 7.81 8.49
N LEU A 936 -46.94 6.98 8.07
CA LEU A 936 -46.79 5.51 8.04
C LEU A 936 -45.70 5.08 7.05
N ILE A 937 -45.60 5.77 5.91
CA ILE A 937 -44.49 5.63 4.94
C ILE A 937 -43.17 6.10 5.58
N THR A 938 -43.16 7.26 6.24
CA THR A 938 -41.98 7.82 6.92
C THR A 938 -41.45 6.89 8.03
N VAL A 939 -42.34 6.27 8.80
CA VAL A 939 -42.00 5.28 9.83
C VAL A 939 -41.21 4.11 9.23
N HIS A 940 -41.63 3.58 8.07
CA HIS A 940 -40.91 2.51 7.38
C HIS A 940 -39.55 2.96 6.82
N HIS A 941 -39.44 4.22 6.39
CA HIS A 941 -38.18 4.81 5.95
C HIS A 941 -37.15 4.83 7.10
N GLU A 942 -37.51 5.43 8.24
CA GLU A 942 -36.61 5.53 9.39
C GLU A 942 -36.26 4.17 10.01
N MET A 943 -37.22 3.24 10.06
CA MET A 943 -37.00 1.85 10.49
C MET A 943 -36.02 1.10 9.56
N GLY A 944 -35.96 1.45 8.27
CA GLY A 944 -34.99 0.91 7.33
C GLY A 944 -33.55 1.33 7.61
N HIS A 945 -33.32 2.56 8.06
CA HIS A 945 -32.01 3.02 8.55
C HIS A 945 -31.58 2.23 9.79
N VAL A 946 -32.48 2.08 10.78
CA VAL A 946 -32.22 1.25 11.98
C VAL A 946 -31.93 -0.20 11.62
N GLN A 947 -32.63 -0.76 10.64
CA GLN A 947 -32.34 -2.10 10.15
C GLN A 947 -30.95 -2.20 9.51
N TYR A 948 -30.49 -1.17 8.78
CA TYR A 948 -29.13 -1.10 8.25
C TYR A 948 -28.10 -1.08 9.40
N PHE A 949 -28.34 -0.29 10.45
CA PHE A 949 -27.49 -0.24 11.64
C PHE A 949 -27.32 -1.63 12.29
N LEU A 950 -28.44 -2.33 12.52
CA LEU A 950 -28.44 -3.68 13.08
C LEU A 950 -27.62 -4.67 12.24
N GLN A 951 -27.71 -4.61 10.91
CA GLN A 951 -26.95 -5.52 10.03
C GLN A 951 -25.44 -5.24 10.00
N TYR A 952 -24.99 -3.98 10.11
CA TYR A 952 -23.55 -3.65 10.04
C TYR A 952 -22.87 -3.43 11.39
N LYS A 953 -23.58 -3.51 12.53
CA LYS A 953 -23.06 -3.21 13.89
C LYS A 953 -21.76 -3.93 14.27
N ASP A 954 -21.47 -5.08 13.66
CA ASP A 954 -20.26 -5.87 13.93
C ASP A 954 -19.08 -5.58 13.00
N GLN A 955 -19.27 -4.72 11.98
CA GLN A 955 -18.17 -4.12 11.23
C GLN A 955 -17.33 -3.18 12.11
N PRO A 956 -16.07 -2.90 11.73
CA PRO A 956 -15.32 -1.76 12.27
C PRO A 956 -16.10 -0.46 12.10
N ILE A 957 -15.99 0.47 13.05
CA ILE A 957 -16.78 1.72 13.07
C ILE A 957 -16.60 2.55 11.79
N SER A 958 -15.42 2.53 11.18
CA SER A 958 -15.13 3.19 9.89
C SER A 958 -15.91 2.63 8.68
N PHE A 959 -16.58 1.48 8.83
CA PHE A 959 -17.43 0.83 7.82
C PHE A 959 -18.92 0.79 8.21
N ARG A 960 -19.32 1.36 9.36
CA ARG A 960 -20.73 1.49 9.79
C ARG A 960 -21.39 2.70 9.13
N ASP A 961 -21.60 2.56 7.83
CA ASP A 961 -22.30 3.51 6.94
C ASP A 961 -22.88 2.70 5.77
N GLY A 962 -23.78 3.29 4.97
CA GLY A 962 -24.23 2.70 3.71
C GLY A 962 -23.08 2.53 2.71
N ALA A 963 -23.22 1.60 1.76
CA ALA A 963 -22.18 1.37 0.73
C ALA A 963 -21.84 2.64 -0.08
N ASN A 964 -22.84 3.52 -0.24
CA ASN A 964 -22.67 4.98 -0.34
C ASN A 964 -23.89 5.65 0.35
N PRO A 965 -23.92 6.98 0.56
CA PRO A 965 -25.03 7.62 1.29
C PRO A 965 -26.42 7.42 0.66
N GLY A 966 -26.50 7.21 -0.66
CA GLY A 966 -27.75 6.92 -1.35
C GLY A 966 -28.28 5.50 -1.13
N PHE A 967 -27.42 4.52 -0.78
CA PHE A 967 -27.87 3.17 -0.38
C PHE A 967 -28.66 3.20 0.93
N HIS A 968 -28.26 4.04 1.88
CA HIS A 968 -28.90 4.15 3.17
C HIS A 968 -30.36 4.65 3.00
N GLU A 969 -30.51 5.80 2.35
CA GLU A 969 -31.80 6.41 1.98
C GLU A 969 -32.66 5.55 1.03
N ALA A 970 -32.08 4.57 0.32
CA ALA A 970 -32.80 3.67 -0.57
C ALA A 970 -33.45 2.49 0.18
N ILE A 971 -32.82 1.99 1.24
CA ILE A 971 -33.31 0.82 1.97
C ILE A 971 -34.54 1.18 2.81
N GLY A 972 -34.63 2.39 3.35
CA GLY A 972 -35.88 2.90 3.93
C GLY A 972 -37.05 2.89 2.93
N ASP A 973 -36.87 3.51 1.77
CA ASP A 973 -37.94 3.64 0.77
C ASP A 973 -38.36 2.32 0.10
N VAL A 974 -37.43 1.37 -0.07
CA VAL A 974 -37.68 0.07 -0.74
C VAL A 974 -38.85 -0.71 -0.13
N LEU A 975 -38.96 -0.70 1.20
CA LEU A 975 -40.05 -1.39 1.90
C LEU A 975 -41.35 -0.58 1.83
N ALA A 976 -41.26 0.74 1.95
CA ALA A 976 -42.42 1.63 1.81
C ALA A 976 -43.14 1.48 0.45
N LEU A 977 -42.40 1.18 -0.64
CA LEU A 977 -43.00 0.85 -1.94
C LEU A 977 -43.91 -0.39 -1.91
N SER A 978 -43.61 -1.39 -1.07
CA SER A 978 -44.45 -2.59 -0.90
C SER A 978 -45.63 -2.30 0.05
N VAL A 979 -45.36 -1.62 1.16
CA VAL A 979 -46.34 -1.22 2.20
C VAL A 979 -47.46 -0.36 1.61
N SER A 980 -47.11 0.54 0.70
CA SER A 980 -48.06 1.45 0.03
C SER A 980 -49.00 0.73 -0.96
N THR A 981 -48.77 -0.54 -1.29
CA THR A 981 -49.63 -1.24 -2.26
C THR A 981 -51.02 -1.50 -1.66
N PRO A 982 -52.12 -1.36 -2.45
CA PRO A 982 -53.47 -1.72 -2.00
C PRO A 982 -53.59 -3.16 -1.46
N LYS A 983 -52.80 -4.09 -2.03
CA LYS A 983 -52.65 -5.48 -1.56
C LYS A 983 -52.12 -5.56 -0.12
N HIS A 984 -51.10 -4.77 0.21
CA HIS A 984 -50.52 -4.76 1.55
C HIS A 984 -51.45 -4.06 2.55
N LEU A 985 -51.98 -2.89 2.19
CA LEU A 985 -52.92 -2.11 3.01
C LEU A 985 -54.19 -2.92 3.36
N HIS A 986 -54.70 -3.75 2.44
CA HIS A 986 -55.78 -4.71 2.73
C HIS A 986 -55.32 -5.85 3.66
N THR A 987 -54.09 -6.34 3.49
CA THR A 987 -53.51 -7.42 4.30
C THR A 987 -53.33 -7.03 5.77
N ILE A 988 -53.01 -5.76 6.05
CA ILE A 988 -52.95 -5.18 7.41
C ILE A 988 -54.29 -4.59 7.88
N GLY A 989 -55.38 -4.78 7.11
CA GLY A 989 -56.74 -4.42 7.50
C GLY A 989 -57.08 -2.93 7.46
N LEU A 990 -56.27 -2.11 6.78
CA LEU A 990 -56.54 -0.68 6.54
C LEU A 990 -57.39 -0.42 5.29
N LEU A 991 -57.45 -1.35 4.33
CA LEU A 991 -58.25 -1.26 3.11
C LEU A 991 -59.27 -2.41 3.04
N ASP A 992 -60.57 -2.11 2.95
CA ASP A 992 -61.61 -3.16 3.03
C ASP A 992 -61.76 -4.01 1.75
N LYS A 993 -61.24 -3.53 0.61
CA LYS A 993 -61.27 -4.23 -0.69
C LYS A 993 -60.10 -3.81 -1.56
N VAL A 994 -59.39 -4.76 -2.16
CA VAL A 994 -58.46 -4.49 -3.27
C VAL A 994 -59.24 -4.37 -4.58
N GLU A 995 -59.16 -3.22 -5.25
CA GLU A 995 -59.73 -3.02 -6.58
C GLU A 995 -58.66 -3.13 -7.68
N ASP A 996 -58.51 -4.32 -8.26
CA ASP A 996 -57.67 -4.55 -9.43
C ASP A 996 -58.43 -4.14 -10.71
N ASN A 997 -58.43 -2.83 -10.99
CA ASN A 997 -58.96 -2.25 -12.21
C ASN A 997 -58.04 -1.13 -12.75
N PRO A 998 -58.12 -0.77 -14.06
CA PRO A 998 -57.21 0.22 -14.65
C PRO A 998 -57.32 1.63 -14.06
N GLU A 999 -58.50 2.05 -13.61
CA GLU A 999 -58.77 3.39 -13.09
C GLU A 999 -58.14 3.56 -11.70
N SER A 1000 -58.38 2.60 -10.79
CA SER A 1000 -57.72 2.51 -9.49
C SER A 1000 -56.20 2.36 -9.60
N THR A 1001 -55.71 1.59 -10.59
CA THR A 1001 -54.26 1.46 -10.85
C THR A 1001 -53.61 2.78 -11.30
N ILE A 1002 -54.30 3.56 -12.15
CA ILE A 1002 -53.81 4.88 -12.55
C ILE A 1002 -53.89 5.89 -11.40
N ASN A 1003 -54.93 5.85 -10.56
CA ASN A 1003 -55.00 6.67 -9.34
C ASN A 1003 -53.84 6.37 -8.37
N PHE A 1004 -53.54 5.09 -8.15
CA PHE A 1004 -52.41 4.65 -7.31
C PHE A 1004 -51.06 5.10 -7.89
N LEU A 1005 -50.81 4.85 -9.18
CA LEU A 1005 -49.57 5.30 -9.80
C LEU A 1005 -49.44 6.82 -9.79
N MET A 1006 -50.54 7.57 -9.91
CA MET A 1006 -50.53 9.03 -9.79
C MET A 1006 -50.11 9.47 -8.39
N SER A 1007 -50.64 8.91 -7.30
CA SER A 1007 -50.24 9.32 -5.94
C SER A 1007 -48.76 9.05 -5.67
N ILE A 1008 -48.23 7.89 -6.06
CA ILE A 1008 -46.79 7.58 -5.94
C ILE A 1008 -45.94 8.47 -6.86
N ALA A 1009 -46.43 8.87 -8.03
CA ALA A 1009 -45.72 9.79 -8.92
C ALA A 1009 -45.66 11.23 -8.38
N LEU A 1010 -46.75 11.70 -7.76
CA LEU A 1010 -46.80 13.00 -7.09
C LEU A 1010 -45.81 13.10 -5.91
N ASP A 1011 -45.44 11.97 -5.28
CA ASP A 1011 -44.29 11.92 -4.37
C ASP A 1011 -42.97 11.76 -5.15
N LYS A 1012 -42.70 10.56 -5.68
CA LYS A 1012 -41.38 10.14 -6.16
C LYS A 1012 -40.93 10.87 -7.43
N ILE A 1013 -41.82 11.09 -8.39
CA ILE A 1013 -41.46 11.74 -9.67
C ILE A 1013 -41.36 13.26 -9.51
N ALA A 1014 -42.23 13.88 -8.70
CA ALA A 1014 -42.16 15.31 -8.40
C ALA A 1014 -40.84 15.70 -7.68
N PHE A 1015 -40.34 14.80 -6.82
CA PHE A 1015 -39.16 15.03 -6.01
C PHE A 1015 -37.84 15.01 -6.79
N LEU A 1016 -37.67 14.12 -7.76
CA LEU A 1016 -36.41 13.92 -8.47
C LEU A 1016 -35.72 15.23 -8.93
N PRO A 1017 -36.38 16.17 -9.64
CA PRO A 1017 -35.73 17.44 -10.00
C PRO A 1017 -35.39 18.33 -8.80
N PHE A 1018 -36.15 18.28 -7.69
CA PHE A 1018 -35.79 18.99 -6.45
C PHE A 1018 -34.57 18.37 -5.77
N GLY A 1019 -34.56 17.04 -5.65
CA GLY A 1019 -33.44 16.25 -5.14
C GLY A 1019 -32.14 16.55 -5.88
N TYR A 1020 -32.22 16.65 -7.20
CA TYR A 1020 -31.08 16.97 -8.05
C TYR A 1020 -30.64 18.45 -7.94
N LEU A 1021 -31.58 19.41 -8.00
CA LEU A 1021 -31.22 20.83 -8.04
C LEU A 1021 -30.63 21.36 -6.73
N MET A 1022 -31.01 20.78 -5.58
CA MET A 1022 -30.55 21.18 -4.24
C MET A 1022 -29.02 21.15 -4.12
N ASP A 1023 -28.39 20.02 -4.46
CA ASP A 1023 -26.93 19.90 -4.41
C ASP A 1023 -26.25 20.45 -5.67
N GLN A 1024 -26.92 20.48 -6.82
CA GLN A 1024 -26.47 21.27 -7.97
C GLN A 1024 -26.37 22.78 -7.69
N TRP A 1025 -27.13 23.32 -6.72
CA TRP A 1025 -26.96 24.68 -6.20
C TRP A 1025 -25.81 24.72 -5.19
N ARG A 1026 -25.83 23.85 -4.15
CA ARG A 1026 -24.79 23.86 -3.10
C ARG A 1026 -23.37 23.62 -3.62
N TRP A 1027 -23.16 22.70 -4.56
CA TRP A 1027 -21.85 22.46 -5.15
C TRP A 1027 -21.29 23.71 -5.82
N LYS A 1028 -22.13 24.44 -6.58
CA LYS A 1028 -21.75 25.70 -7.23
C LYS A 1028 -21.51 26.84 -6.24
N VAL A 1029 -22.15 26.81 -5.06
CA VAL A 1029 -21.84 27.72 -3.95
C VAL A 1029 -20.50 27.36 -3.28
N PHE A 1030 -20.19 26.06 -3.12
CA PHE A 1030 -18.92 25.62 -2.55
C PHE A 1030 -17.73 25.87 -3.48
N ASP A 1031 -17.84 25.57 -4.78
CA ASP A 1031 -16.76 25.81 -5.76
C ASP A 1031 -16.67 27.26 -6.28
N GLY A 1032 -17.63 28.12 -5.92
CA GLY A 1032 -17.65 29.54 -6.27
C GLY A 1032 -18.26 29.87 -7.63
N ARG A 1033 -18.84 28.91 -8.37
CA ARG A 1033 -19.66 29.17 -9.56
C ARG A 1033 -20.93 30.01 -9.28
N ILE A 1034 -21.37 30.12 -8.02
CA ILE A 1034 -22.43 31.05 -7.56
C ILE A 1034 -21.84 31.93 -6.44
N SER A 1035 -21.85 33.26 -6.65
CA SER A 1035 -21.44 34.24 -5.64
C SER A 1035 -22.42 34.30 -4.46
N SER A 1036 -21.95 34.76 -3.28
CA SER A 1036 -22.80 35.09 -2.13
C SER A 1036 -23.85 36.16 -2.41
N ASP A 1037 -23.73 36.84 -3.54
CA ASP A 1037 -24.53 37.99 -3.93
C ASP A 1037 -25.54 37.61 -5.03
N GLU A 1038 -25.59 36.32 -5.41
CA GLU A 1038 -26.52 35.75 -6.41
C GLU A 1038 -27.20 34.46 -5.90
N TYR A 1039 -27.12 34.18 -4.59
CA TYR A 1039 -27.66 32.97 -3.96
C TYR A 1039 -29.14 32.72 -4.28
N SER A 1040 -29.99 33.76 -4.21
CA SER A 1040 -31.44 33.62 -4.42
C SER A 1040 -31.80 33.62 -5.90
N LYS A 1041 -31.14 34.42 -6.73
CA LYS A 1041 -31.22 34.43 -8.19
C LYS A 1041 -30.93 33.04 -8.76
N GLU A 1042 -29.76 32.47 -8.43
CA GLU A 1042 -29.33 31.19 -9.02
C GLU A 1042 -30.09 29.99 -8.44
N TRP A 1043 -30.59 30.09 -7.20
CA TRP A 1043 -31.58 29.15 -6.68
C TRP A 1043 -32.84 29.12 -7.56
N TRP A 1044 -33.41 30.29 -7.88
CA TRP A 1044 -34.63 30.38 -8.69
C TRP A 1044 -34.39 30.04 -10.17
N ASN A 1045 -33.22 30.34 -10.72
CA ASN A 1045 -32.82 29.86 -12.06
C ASN A 1045 -32.77 28.33 -12.12
N LEU A 1046 -32.28 27.66 -11.07
CA LEU A 1046 -32.27 26.19 -10.99
C LEU A 1046 -33.65 25.59 -10.76
N ARG A 1047 -34.50 26.22 -9.91
CA ARG A 1047 -35.93 25.85 -9.73
C ARG A 1047 -36.72 25.95 -11.04
N LEU A 1048 -36.49 27.01 -11.82
CA LEU A 1048 -37.08 27.18 -13.15
C LEU A 1048 -36.51 26.17 -14.15
N LYS A 1049 -35.19 25.95 -14.19
CA LYS A 1049 -34.54 25.02 -15.14
C LYS A 1049 -34.98 23.57 -14.94
N TYR A 1050 -35.04 23.09 -13.69
CA TYR A 1050 -35.22 21.66 -13.39
C TYR A 1050 -36.66 21.29 -13.03
N GLN A 1051 -37.35 22.09 -12.21
CA GLN A 1051 -38.75 21.80 -11.83
C GLN A 1051 -39.79 22.57 -12.67
N GLY A 1052 -39.41 23.64 -13.38
CA GLY A 1052 -40.39 24.50 -14.04
C GLY A 1052 -41.30 25.21 -13.05
N LEU A 1053 -40.72 25.71 -11.95
CA LEU A 1053 -41.43 26.45 -10.90
C LEU A 1053 -40.94 27.89 -10.82
N CYS A 1054 -41.88 28.82 -10.64
CA CYS A 1054 -41.59 30.24 -10.41
C CYS A 1054 -41.92 30.62 -8.95
N PRO A 1055 -41.26 31.65 -8.39
CA PRO A 1055 -41.70 32.23 -7.13
C PRO A 1055 -43.03 32.98 -7.36
N PRO A 1056 -43.99 32.94 -6.41
CA PRO A 1056 -45.26 33.63 -6.55
C PRO A 1056 -45.20 35.15 -6.29
N VAL A 1057 -44.07 35.62 -5.77
CA VAL A 1057 -43.73 37.02 -5.52
C VAL A 1057 -42.28 37.25 -5.95
N ILE A 1058 -41.94 38.47 -6.35
CA ILE A 1058 -40.55 38.84 -6.68
C ILE A 1058 -39.65 38.61 -5.46
N ARG A 1059 -38.45 38.10 -5.67
CA ARG A 1059 -37.45 37.81 -4.63
C ARG A 1059 -36.24 38.73 -4.84
N THR A 1060 -35.60 39.15 -3.75
CA THR A 1060 -34.37 39.96 -3.78
C THR A 1060 -33.21 39.18 -3.16
N GLU A 1061 -31.99 39.73 -3.20
CA GLU A 1061 -30.85 39.15 -2.48
C GLU A 1061 -30.83 39.52 -0.97
N GLU A 1062 -31.90 40.14 -0.44
CA GLU A 1062 -32.21 40.08 0.99
C GLU A 1062 -32.85 38.74 1.37
N ASP A 1063 -33.53 38.08 0.42
CA ASP A 1063 -34.08 36.75 0.61
C ASP A 1063 -32.97 35.69 0.60
N PHE A 1064 -33.23 34.55 1.26
CA PHE A 1064 -32.39 33.36 1.18
C PHE A 1064 -33.28 32.11 1.26
N ASP A 1065 -34.04 31.90 0.18
CA ASP A 1065 -35.01 30.81 0.06
C ASP A 1065 -34.43 29.39 0.25
N PRO A 1066 -33.16 29.08 -0.11
CA PRO A 1066 -32.55 27.79 0.25
C PRO A 1066 -32.54 27.53 1.77
N GLY A 1067 -32.21 28.55 2.57
CA GLY A 1067 -32.18 28.43 4.04
C GLY A 1067 -33.52 28.08 4.67
N ALA A 1068 -34.62 28.28 3.95
CA ALA A 1068 -35.95 27.89 4.40
C ALA A 1068 -36.27 26.38 4.24
N LYS A 1069 -35.30 25.52 3.86
CA LYS A 1069 -35.40 24.04 3.85
C LYS A 1069 -34.34 23.40 4.77
N PHE A 1070 -34.79 22.63 5.77
CA PHE A 1070 -33.99 22.02 6.86
C PHE A 1070 -32.56 21.60 6.51
N HIS A 1071 -32.38 20.81 5.45
CA HIS A 1071 -31.08 20.25 5.03
C HIS A 1071 -30.02 21.29 4.68
N ILE A 1072 -30.39 22.56 4.44
CA ILE A 1072 -29.46 23.68 4.22
C ILE A 1072 -28.84 24.16 5.54
N PRO A 1073 -29.58 24.69 6.54
CA PRO A 1073 -29.03 25.07 7.84
C PRO A 1073 -28.49 23.88 8.66
N ALA A 1074 -29.10 22.69 8.59
CA ALA A 1074 -28.60 21.47 9.24
C ALA A 1074 -27.45 20.79 8.47
N ASN A 1075 -27.04 21.34 7.32
CA ASN A 1075 -25.89 20.89 6.53
C ASN A 1075 -25.89 19.40 6.10
N VAL A 1076 -27.07 18.82 5.86
CA VAL A 1076 -27.20 17.42 5.41
C VAL A 1076 -27.11 17.36 3.87
N PRO A 1077 -26.16 16.62 3.25
CA PRO A 1077 -26.09 16.43 1.79
C PRO A 1077 -27.40 15.88 1.23
N TYR A 1078 -27.84 16.35 0.06
CA TYR A 1078 -29.20 16.09 -0.47
C TYR A 1078 -29.24 15.13 -1.66
N ILE A 1079 -28.14 15.01 -2.42
CA ILE A 1079 -28.09 14.15 -3.62
C ILE A 1079 -28.35 12.67 -3.29
N ARG A 1080 -28.13 12.28 -2.03
CA ARG A 1080 -28.49 10.96 -1.47
C ARG A 1080 -29.94 10.57 -1.77
N TYR A 1081 -30.88 11.52 -1.74
CA TYR A 1081 -32.29 11.27 -1.99
C TYR A 1081 -32.58 11.10 -3.48
N PHE A 1082 -31.89 11.84 -4.36
CA PHE A 1082 -31.98 11.60 -5.81
C PHE A 1082 -31.45 10.21 -6.17
N VAL A 1083 -30.29 9.83 -5.60
CA VAL A 1083 -29.71 8.49 -5.79
C VAL A 1083 -30.67 7.43 -5.26
N SER A 1084 -31.21 7.60 -4.04
CA SER A 1084 -32.24 6.69 -3.48
C SER A 1084 -33.44 6.55 -4.41
N PHE A 1085 -34.01 7.65 -4.90
CA PHE A 1085 -35.23 7.62 -5.71
C PHE A 1085 -35.00 6.98 -7.09
N VAL A 1086 -33.75 6.81 -7.54
CA VAL A 1086 -33.40 5.93 -8.67
C VAL A 1086 -33.21 4.47 -8.20
N ILE A 1087 -32.29 4.23 -7.26
CA ILE A 1087 -31.84 2.87 -6.95
C ILE A 1087 -32.87 2.06 -6.14
N GLN A 1088 -33.80 2.69 -5.43
CA GLN A 1088 -34.89 2.00 -4.70
C GLN A 1088 -35.74 1.16 -5.66
N PHE A 1089 -35.98 1.61 -6.90
CA PHE A 1089 -36.70 0.82 -7.90
C PHE A 1089 -35.84 -0.31 -8.47
N GLN A 1090 -34.52 -0.13 -8.56
CA GLN A 1090 -33.59 -1.21 -8.94
C GLN A 1090 -33.58 -2.33 -7.87
N PHE A 1091 -33.52 -1.93 -6.59
CA PHE A 1091 -33.57 -2.84 -5.45
C PHE A 1091 -34.94 -3.53 -5.36
N HIS A 1092 -36.04 -2.78 -5.44
CA HIS A 1092 -37.41 -3.33 -5.43
C HIS A 1092 -37.60 -4.34 -6.58
N ASN A 1093 -37.19 -4.02 -7.81
CA ASN A 1093 -37.21 -4.98 -8.94
C ASN A 1093 -36.44 -6.28 -8.66
N ALA A 1094 -35.26 -6.20 -8.05
CA ALA A 1094 -34.49 -7.38 -7.68
C ALA A 1094 -35.15 -8.20 -6.54
N LEU A 1095 -35.66 -7.53 -5.50
CA LEU A 1095 -36.33 -8.15 -4.36
C LEU A 1095 -37.67 -8.80 -4.77
N CYS A 1096 -38.42 -8.18 -5.69
CA CYS A 1096 -39.63 -8.74 -6.28
C CYS A 1096 -39.35 -10.01 -7.09
N LYS A 1097 -38.21 -10.06 -7.82
CA LYS A 1097 -37.75 -11.28 -8.49
C LYS A 1097 -37.34 -12.37 -7.49
N ALA A 1098 -36.66 -12.00 -6.40
CA ALA A 1098 -36.33 -12.93 -5.32
C ALA A 1098 -37.59 -13.48 -4.60
N ALA A 1099 -38.63 -12.65 -4.46
CA ALA A 1099 -39.94 -13.03 -3.94
C ALA A 1099 -40.83 -13.80 -4.94
N GLY A 1100 -40.37 -14.04 -6.17
CA GLY A 1100 -41.11 -14.79 -7.19
C GLY A 1100 -42.29 -14.05 -7.83
N HIS A 1101 -42.31 -12.71 -7.79
CA HIS A 1101 -43.36 -11.90 -8.41
C HIS A 1101 -43.33 -11.99 -9.95
N THR A 1102 -44.50 -12.14 -10.57
CA THR A 1102 -44.64 -12.32 -12.03
C THR A 1102 -45.59 -11.30 -12.69
N GLY A 1103 -46.04 -10.29 -11.95
CA GLY A 1103 -46.91 -9.22 -12.46
C GLY A 1103 -46.17 -7.93 -12.81
N PRO A 1104 -46.90 -6.83 -13.12
CA PRO A 1104 -46.34 -5.49 -13.19
C PRO A 1104 -45.60 -5.12 -11.89
N LEU A 1105 -44.51 -4.34 -11.98
CA LEU A 1105 -43.66 -4.11 -10.81
C LEU A 1105 -44.40 -3.39 -9.66
N HIS A 1106 -45.30 -2.46 -9.97
CA HIS A 1106 -46.08 -1.72 -8.97
C HIS A 1106 -47.15 -2.54 -8.22
N THR A 1107 -47.39 -3.81 -8.57
CA THR A 1107 -48.26 -4.72 -7.80
C THR A 1107 -47.47 -5.69 -6.91
N CYS A 1108 -46.14 -5.53 -6.84
CA CYS A 1108 -45.28 -6.31 -5.98
C CYS A 1108 -45.41 -5.91 -4.51
N ASP A 1109 -45.55 -6.92 -3.65
CA ASP A 1109 -45.38 -6.79 -2.20
C ASP A 1109 -44.47 -7.92 -1.74
N ILE A 1110 -43.31 -7.57 -1.17
CA ILE A 1110 -42.28 -8.51 -0.70
C ILE A 1110 -42.55 -9.06 0.71
N TYR A 1111 -43.62 -8.61 1.39
CA TYR A 1111 -43.99 -9.05 2.73
C TYR A 1111 -44.00 -10.59 2.85
N LYS A 1112 -43.40 -11.11 3.93
CA LYS A 1112 -43.16 -12.54 4.19
C LYS A 1112 -42.18 -13.28 3.25
N SER A 1113 -41.58 -12.67 2.21
CA SER A 1113 -40.50 -13.32 1.45
C SER A 1113 -39.19 -13.33 2.25
N LYS A 1114 -38.73 -14.53 2.61
CA LYS A 1114 -37.45 -14.73 3.30
C LYS A 1114 -36.26 -14.62 2.36
N GLU A 1115 -36.48 -14.89 1.08
CA GLU A 1115 -35.51 -14.82 -0.02
C GLU A 1115 -35.12 -13.36 -0.29
N ALA A 1116 -36.13 -12.47 -0.39
CA ALA A 1116 -35.91 -11.03 -0.49
C ALA A 1116 -35.23 -10.45 0.75
N GLY A 1117 -35.73 -10.78 1.95
CA GLY A 1117 -35.13 -10.30 3.20
C GLY A 1117 -33.68 -10.75 3.39
N LYS A 1118 -33.35 -12.01 3.06
CA LYS A 1118 -31.97 -12.51 3.07
C LYS A 1118 -31.07 -11.72 2.12
N LEU A 1119 -31.52 -11.49 0.88
CA LEU A 1119 -30.74 -10.74 -0.12
C LEU A 1119 -30.45 -9.30 0.36
N LEU A 1120 -31.46 -8.64 0.93
CA LEU A 1120 -31.32 -7.28 1.46
C LEU A 1120 -30.37 -7.25 2.68
N GLY A 1121 -30.54 -8.18 3.63
CA GLY A 1121 -29.72 -8.28 4.84
C GLY A 1121 -28.24 -8.58 4.56
N ASP A 1122 -27.95 -9.51 3.63
CA ASP A 1122 -26.56 -9.84 3.28
C ASP A 1122 -25.82 -8.68 2.61
N VAL A 1123 -26.53 -7.81 1.90
CA VAL A 1123 -25.96 -6.58 1.31
C VAL A 1123 -25.77 -5.49 2.36
N MET A 1124 -26.70 -5.34 3.31
CA MET A 1124 -26.55 -4.40 4.43
C MET A 1124 -25.34 -4.72 5.31
N LYS A 1125 -25.06 -6.01 5.57
CA LYS A 1125 -23.88 -6.46 6.35
C LYS A 1125 -22.53 -5.99 5.82
N LEU A 1126 -22.43 -5.61 4.53
CA LEU A 1126 -21.21 -5.05 3.97
C LEU A 1126 -20.88 -3.65 4.54
N GLY A 1127 -21.90 -2.87 4.91
CA GLY A 1127 -21.74 -1.44 5.19
C GLY A 1127 -20.92 -0.73 4.11
N PHE A 1128 -19.96 0.09 4.52
CA PHE A 1128 -19.01 0.78 3.66
C PHE A 1128 -17.70 -0.01 3.44
N SER A 1129 -17.62 -1.31 3.81
CA SER A 1129 -16.38 -2.11 3.66
C SER A 1129 -15.98 -2.38 2.21
N LYS A 1130 -16.91 -2.22 1.26
CA LYS A 1130 -16.73 -2.44 -0.18
C LYS A 1130 -17.12 -1.19 -1.00
N PRO A 1131 -16.54 -1.01 -2.21
CA PRO A 1131 -17.05 -0.06 -3.18
C PRO A 1131 -18.52 -0.34 -3.52
N TRP A 1132 -19.36 0.69 -3.57
CA TRP A 1132 -20.80 0.53 -3.83
C TRP A 1132 -21.17 -0.25 -5.11
N PRO A 1133 -20.38 -0.28 -6.21
CA PRO A 1133 -20.71 -1.11 -7.36
C PRO A 1133 -20.68 -2.62 -7.07
N GLU A 1134 -19.88 -3.08 -6.09
CA GLU A 1134 -19.92 -4.48 -5.63
C GLU A 1134 -21.24 -4.78 -4.90
N ALA A 1135 -21.70 -3.86 -4.04
CA ALA A 1135 -22.98 -3.98 -3.35
C ALA A 1135 -24.18 -3.88 -4.32
N MET A 1136 -24.11 -2.99 -5.31
CA MET A 1136 -25.11 -2.87 -6.39
C MET A 1136 -25.21 -4.16 -7.20
N ALA A 1137 -24.06 -4.77 -7.54
CA ALA A 1137 -24.01 -6.05 -8.24
C ALA A 1137 -24.53 -7.21 -7.39
N MET A 1138 -24.30 -7.19 -6.06
CA MET A 1138 -24.80 -8.23 -5.16
C MET A 1138 -26.33 -8.24 -5.06
N ILE A 1139 -27.00 -7.08 -4.98
CA ILE A 1139 -28.48 -7.03 -4.94
C ILE A 1139 -29.13 -7.09 -6.33
N THR A 1140 -28.62 -6.37 -7.34
CA THR A 1140 -29.30 -6.23 -8.65
C THR A 1140 -28.75 -7.15 -9.76
N GLY A 1141 -27.62 -7.82 -9.53
CA GLY A 1141 -26.91 -8.60 -10.55
C GLY A 1141 -26.05 -7.78 -11.52
N GLN A 1142 -25.98 -6.45 -11.36
CA GLN A 1142 -25.22 -5.54 -12.22
C GLN A 1142 -24.68 -4.32 -11.43
N PRO A 1143 -23.59 -3.65 -11.86
CA PRO A 1143 -22.86 -2.72 -11.00
C PRO A 1143 -23.27 -1.23 -11.08
N VAL A 1144 -24.20 -0.83 -11.97
CA VAL A 1144 -24.49 0.60 -12.24
C VAL A 1144 -25.85 1.08 -11.71
N MET A 1145 -25.99 2.39 -11.56
CA MET A 1145 -27.29 3.03 -11.35
C MET A 1145 -28.04 3.12 -12.68
N SER A 1146 -29.36 2.92 -12.67
CA SER A 1146 -30.21 2.94 -13.86
C SER A 1146 -31.66 3.25 -13.52
N VAL A 1147 -32.29 4.12 -14.30
CA VAL A 1147 -33.70 4.51 -14.11
C VAL A 1147 -34.70 3.52 -14.72
N GLN A 1148 -34.24 2.52 -15.48
CA GLN A 1148 -35.13 1.62 -16.21
C GLN A 1148 -36.19 0.95 -15.30
N PRO A 1149 -35.87 0.43 -14.09
CA PRO A 1149 -36.87 -0.17 -13.21
C PRO A 1149 -37.92 0.82 -12.66
N LEU A 1150 -37.58 2.11 -12.55
CA LEU A 1150 -38.53 3.17 -12.22
C LEU A 1150 -39.46 3.42 -13.42
N MET A 1151 -38.91 3.49 -14.63
CA MET A 1151 -39.70 3.65 -15.86
C MET A 1151 -40.62 2.43 -16.11
N ASP A 1152 -40.17 1.22 -15.77
CA ASP A 1152 -40.98 -0.01 -15.79
C ASP A 1152 -42.14 0.05 -14.77
N TYR A 1153 -41.89 0.56 -13.55
CA TYR A 1153 -42.90 0.74 -12.50
C TYR A 1153 -44.04 1.66 -12.97
N PHE A 1154 -43.68 2.83 -13.51
CA PHE A 1154 -44.62 3.88 -13.95
C PHE A 1154 -45.11 3.73 -15.40
N SER A 1155 -44.73 2.69 -16.13
CA SER A 1155 -45.09 2.47 -17.55
C SER A 1155 -46.58 2.67 -17.90
N PRO A 1156 -47.56 2.22 -17.09
CA PRO A 1156 -48.98 2.51 -17.37
C PRO A 1156 -49.33 3.99 -17.23
N LEU A 1157 -48.77 4.67 -16.22
CA LEU A 1157 -49.00 6.10 -15.98
C LEU A 1157 -48.34 6.98 -17.04
N ILE A 1158 -47.11 6.64 -17.49
CA ILE A 1158 -46.45 7.29 -18.63
C ILE A 1158 -47.39 7.23 -19.85
N THR A 1159 -47.84 6.02 -20.18
CA THR A 1159 -48.74 5.75 -21.31
C THR A 1159 -50.06 6.52 -21.21
N TRP A 1160 -50.63 6.63 -20.00
CA TRP A 1160 -51.87 7.37 -19.74
C TRP A 1160 -51.67 8.89 -19.83
N LEU A 1161 -50.62 9.44 -19.20
CA LEU A 1161 -50.30 10.86 -19.22
C LEU A 1161 -50.05 11.37 -20.63
N GLU A 1162 -49.29 10.64 -21.46
CA GLU A 1162 -49.04 11.02 -22.85
C GLU A 1162 -50.35 11.12 -23.66
N GLN A 1163 -51.28 10.17 -23.46
CA GLN A 1163 -52.58 10.17 -24.13
C GLN A 1163 -53.47 11.32 -23.64
N GLU A 1164 -53.54 11.54 -22.33
CA GLU A 1164 -54.40 12.55 -21.71
C GLU A 1164 -53.89 13.98 -21.93
N ASN A 1165 -52.58 14.21 -21.93
CA ASN A 1165 -51.97 15.49 -22.31
C ASN A 1165 -52.21 15.79 -23.79
N LYS A 1166 -51.97 14.81 -24.68
CA LYS A 1166 -52.22 14.94 -26.13
C LYS A 1166 -53.68 15.20 -26.46
N LYS A 1167 -54.61 14.54 -25.76
CA LYS A 1167 -56.06 14.72 -25.89
C LYS A 1167 -56.53 16.14 -25.56
N ASN A 1168 -55.86 16.81 -24.61
CA ASN A 1168 -56.19 18.19 -24.20
C ASN A 1168 -55.31 19.25 -24.90
N SER A 1169 -54.38 18.83 -25.76
CA SER A 1169 -53.38 19.70 -26.44
C SER A 1169 -52.44 20.44 -25.49
N ASP A 1170 -52.05 19.80 -24.38
CA ASP A 1170 -51.12 20.38 -23.41
C ASP A 1170 -49.69 20.54 -23.98
N VAL A 1171 -49.05 21.65 -23.64
CA VAL A 1171 -47.67 21.95 -24.04
C VAL A 1171 -46.72 21.39 -22.99
N LEU A 1172 -45.93 20.36 -23.33
CA LEU A 1172 -44.93 19.81 -22.41
C LEU A 1172 -43.82 20.83 -22.12
N GLY A 1173 -43.39 20.90 -20.87
CA GLY A 1173 -42.44 21.93 -20.41
C GLY A 1173 -43.05 23.33 -20.34
N TRP A 1174 -42.19 24.33 -20.23
CA TRP A 1174 -42.56 25.74 -19.98
C TRP A 1174 -41.83 26.68 -20.95
N PRO A 1175 -42.21 26.71 -22.26
CA PRO A 1175 -41.57 27.61 -23.23
C PRO A 1175 -41.76 29.09 -22.88
N ASP A 1176 -42.84 29.46 -22.18
CA ASP A 1176 -43.07 30.81 -21.65
C ASP A 1176 -42.33 30.96 -20.30
N TYR A 1177 -41.03 30.61 -20.25
CA TYR A 1177 -40.26 30.45 -19.01
C TYR A 1177 -40.10 31.72 -18.17
N SER A 1178 -40.24 32.89 -18.80
CA SER A 1178 -40.20 34.20 -18.13
C SER A 1178 -41.52 34.61 -17.47
N TRP A 1179 -42.59 33.82 -17.62
CA TRP A 1179 -43.88 34.12 -17.01
C TRP A 1179 -43.83 33.97 -15.48
N THR A 1180 -44.40 34.96 -14.78
CA THR A 1180 -44.61 34.98 -13.33
C THR A 1180 -46.01 35.53 -13.02
N PRO A 1181 -46.60 35.22 -11.84
CA PRO A 1181 -47.86 35.83 -11.40
C PRO A 1181 -47.73 37.36 -11.29
N SER A 1182 -48.66 38.09 -11.92
CA SER A 1182 -48.52 39.55 -12.07
C SER A 1182 -48.92 40.31 -10.81
N THR A 1183 -47.93 40.83 -10.08
CA THR A 1183 -48.16 41.83 -9.01
C THR A 1183 -48.15 43.24 -9.58
N THR A 1184 -49.34 43.79 -9.86
CA THR A 1184 -49.64 45.21 -10.14
C THR A 1184 -48.67 45.99 -11.04
N ALA A 1185 -49.09 46.25 -12.29
CA ALA A 1185 -48.27 46.91 -13.30
C ALA A 1185 -47.62 48.24 -12.86
N VAL A 1186 -46.29 48.27 -12.88
CA VAL A 1186 -45.51 49.48 -13.14
C VAL A 1186 -45.19 49.48 -14.63
N VAL A 1187 -45.53 50.56 -15.33
CA VAL A 1187 -45.20 50.75 -16.75
C VAL A 1187 -43.89 51.51 -16.84
N GLU A 1188 -42.81 50.82 -17.20
CA GLU A 1188 -41.56 51.45 -17.65
C GLU A 1188 -41.51 51.46 -19.18
N GLU A 1189 -40.93 52.53 -19.75
CA GLU A 1189 -40.90 52.77 -21.19
C GLU A 1189 -39.83 51.90 -21.88
N HIS A 1190 -40.12 51.41 -23.08
CA HIS A 1190 -39.17 50.62 -23.88
C HIS A 1190 -37.97 51.47 -24.34
N SER A 1191 -36.83 51.37 -23.63
CA SER A 1191 -35.55 51.82 -24.15
C SER A 1191 -35.09 50.90 -25.30
N SER A 1192 -34.85 51.47 -26.48
CA SER A 1192 -34.44 50.74 -27.69
C SER A 1192 -32.93 50.46 -27.73
N THR A 1193 -32.39 49.87 -26.66
CA THR A 1193 -30.96 49.66 -26.44
C THR A 1193 -30.67 48.23 -26.01
N VAL A 1194 -29.68 47.61 -26.64
CA VAL A 1194 -29.23 46.23 -26.38
C VAL A 1194 -27.81 46.22 -25.81
N ASP A 1195 -27.50 45.23 -24.97
CA ASP A 1195 -26.13 45.02 -24.50
C ASP A 1195 -25.30 44.29 -25.58
N PHE A 1196 -24.20 44.93 -26.00
CA PHE A 1196 -23.19 44.32 -26.86
C PHE A 1196 -21.80 44.47 -26.22
N LEU A 1197 -21.30 43.35 -25.64
CA LEU A 1197 -20.01 43.26 -24.94
C LEU A 1197 -19.89 44.14 -23.68
N GLY A 1198 -20.95 44.31 -22.91
CA GLY A 1198 -20.99 45.14 -21.70
C GLY A 1198 -21.19 46.63 -22.00
N LEU A 1199 -21.72 46.96 -23.17
CA LEU A 1199 -22.01 48.31 -23.63
C LEU A 1199 -23.45 48.37 -24.14
N SER A 1200 -24.26 49.25 -23.54
CA SER A 1200 -25.61 49.56 -24.02
C SER A 1200 -25.52 50.39 -25.31
N VAL A 1201 -25.97 49.81 -26.43
CA VAL A 1201 -25.92 50.41 -27.77
C VAL A 1201 -27.25 50.21 -28.49
N ASP A 1202 -27.49 50.93 -29.59
CA ASP A 1202 -28.64 50.64 -30.44
C ASP A 1202 -28.46 49.32 -31.22
N GLU A 1203 -29.58 48.74 -31.66
CA GLU A 1203 -29.61 47.45 -32.34
C GLU A 1203 -28.80 47.43 -33.66
N ALA A 1204 -28.75 48.56 -34.38
CA ALA A 1204 -27.98 48.65 -35.63
C ALA A 1204 -26.47 48.74 -35.36
N ALA A 1205 -26.05 49.42 -34.30
CA ALA A 1205 -24.67 49.44 -33.82
C ALA A 1205 -24.22 48.04 -33.34
N ALA A 1206 -25.08 47.30 -32.64
CA ALA A 1206 -24.79 45.92 -32.24
C ALA A 1206 -24.59 44.99 -33.46
N VAL A 1207 -25.47 45.06 -34.45
CA VAL A 1207 -25.34 44.29 -35.70
C VAL A 1207 -24.05 44.68 -36.46
N ALA A 1208 -23.72 45.96 -36.54
CA ALA A 1208 -22.46 46.42 -37.13
C ALA A 1208 -21.24 45.86 -36.37
N GLY A 1209 -21.29 45.84 -35.04
CA GLY A 1209 -20.27 45.23 -34.18
C GLY A 1209 -20.07 43.74 -34.45
N GLN A 1210 -21.15 42.97 -34.61
CA GLN A 1210 -21.09 41.55 -34.96
C GLN A 1210 -20.38 41.32 -36.30
N TRP A 1211 -20.67 42.12 -37.34
CA TRP A 1211 -19.99 42.03 -38.63
C TRP A 1211 -18.49 42.38 -38.55
N VAL A 1212 -18.12 43.38 -37.73
CA VAL A 1212 -16.70 43.72 -37.48
C VAL A 1212 -15.98 42.58 -36.77
N LEU A 1213 -16.57 41.96 -35.75
CA LEU A 1213 -15.99 40.80 -35.07
C LEU A 1213 -15.86 39.59 -35.99
N LEU A 1214 -16.85 39.34 -36.85
CA LEU A 1214 -16.78 38.25 -37.85
C LEU A 1214 -15.62 38.47 -38.83
N VAL A 1215 -15.44 39.69 -39.35
CA VAL A 1215 -14.33 40.03 -40.24
C VAL A 1215 -12.98 39.90 -39.52
N LEU A 1216 -12.86 40.38 -38.29
CA LEU A 1216 -11.64 40.22 -37.47
C LEU A 1216 -11.32 38.74 -37.20
N GLY A 1217 -12.33 37.92 -36.89
CA GLY A 1217 -12.18 36.48 -36.71
C GLY A 1217 -11.69 35.77 -37.97
N ILE A 1218 -12.27 36.10 -39.13
CA ILE A 1218 -11.83 35.58 -40.45
C ILE A 1218 -10.38 36.01 -40.75
N VAL A 1219 -10.02 37.27 -40.50
CA VAL A 1219 -8.65 37.78 -40.68
C VAL A 1219 -7.66 37.05 -39.76
N LEU A 1220 -8.02 36.80 -38.50
CA LEU A 1220 -7.18 36.05 -37.55
C LEU A 1220 -7.01 34.58 -37.98
N LEU A 1221 -8.07 33.96 -38.51
CA LEU A 1221 -8.06 32.58 -39.00
C LEU A 1221 -7.20 32.46 -40.28
N VAL A 1222 -7.28 33.43 -41.19
CA VAL A 1222 -6.39 33.53 -42.36
C VAL A 1222 -4.94 33.79 -41.95
N ALA A 1223 -4.69 34.65 -40.95
CA ALA A 1223 -3.35 34.93 -40.45
C ALA A 1223 -2.69 33.71 -39.79
N THR A 1224 -3.45 32.97 -38.97
CA THR A 1224 -2.98 31.70 -38.36
C THR A 1224 -2.78 30.60 -39.40
N ALA A 1225 -3.67 30.47 -40.40
CA ALA A 1225 -3.46 29.57 -41.53
C ALA A 1225 -2.22 29.93 -42.36
N PHE A 1226 -1.96 31.23 -42.58
CA PHE A 1226 -0.76 31.71 -43.27
C PHE A 1226 0.52 31.46 -42.45
N LEU A 1227 0.49 31.67 -41.14
CA LEU A 1227 1.59 31.32 -40.22
C LEU A 1227 1.86 29.80 -40.22
N ALA A 1228 0.83 28.97 -40.14
CA ALA A 1228 0.94 27.52 -40.22
C ALA A 1228 1.51 27.06 -41.58
N TYR A 1229 1.08 27.68 -42.68
CA TYR A 1229 1.65 27.46 -44.02
C TYR A 1229 3.13 27.90 -44.08
N LYS A 1230 3.48 29.07 -43.54
CA LYS A 1230 4.85 29.60 -43.53
C LYS A 1230 5.77 28.70 -42.68
N TYR A 1231 5.30 28.21 -41.54
CA TYR A 1231 5.98 27.21 -40.70
C TYR A 1231 6.18 25.89 -41.45
N ARG A 1232 5.13 25.33 -42.08
CA ARG A 1232 5.23 24.14 -42.94
C ARG A 1232 6.21 24.34 -44.11
N LYS A 1233 6.26 25.53 -44.72
CA LYS A 1233 7.16 25.86 -45.83
C LYS A 1233 8.62 25.99 -45.37
N PHE A 1234 8.87 26.63 -44.22
CA PHE A 1234 10.19 26.72 -43.59
C PHE A 1234 10.73 25.32 -43.26
N ARG A 1235 9.90 24.47 -42.65
CA ARG A 1235 10.22 23.06 -42.34
C ARG A 1235 10.36 22.16 -43.58
N ARG A 1236 10.03 22.65 -44.79
CA ARG A 1236 10.17 21.92 -46.07
C ARG A 1236 11.40 22.31 -46.88
N PHE A 1237 12.09 23.41 -46.55
CA PHE A 1237 13.36 23.78 -47.18
C PHE A 1237 14.59 23.21 -46.44
N ASN A 1238 14.54 23.05 -45.12
CA ASN A 1238 15.63 22.45 -44.33
C ASN A 1238 15.62 20.91 -44.36
N LYS A 1239 15.58 20.28 -45.55
CA LYS A 1239 15.75 18.82 -45.74
C LYS A 1239 16.56 18.45 -47.00
N LYS A 1240 17.84 18.82 -47.00
CA LYS A 1240 18.94 18.08 -47.66
C LYS A 1240 20.20 18.26 -46.80
N SER A 1241 20.77 17.14 -46.32
CA SER A 1241 21.73 17.07 -45.20
C SER A 1241 21.18 17.62 -43.86
N ILE A 1242 21.41 17.01 -42.70
CA ILE A 1242 22.01 15.71 -42.34
C ILE A 1242 20.96 14.89 -41.55
N SER A 1243 21.12 13.57 -41.44
CA SER A 1243 20.33 12.70 -40.55
C SER A 1243 20.54 13.10 -39.07
N GLN A 1244 19.62 12.89 -38.11
CA GLN A 1244 19.16 11.59 -37.57
C GLN A 1244 20.35 10.65 -37.26
N MET A 1245 20.52 10.10 -36.06
CA MET A 1245 19.64 9.99 -34.88
C MET A 1245 20.41 10.29 -33.59
N GLU A 1246 19.71 10.83 -32.58
CA GLU A 1246 19.80 10.27 -31.23
C GLU A 1246 18.42 9.76 -30.84
N LEU A 1247 18.38 8.47 -30.45
CA LEU A 1247 17.25 7.85 -29.78
C LEU A 1247 17.72 6.53 -29.14
N LYS A 1248 18.23 6.64 -27.91
CA LYS A 1248 17.76 5.85 -26.79
C LYS A 1248 17.65 6.81 -25.61
#